data_AF-A0A9R1BZM9-F1
#
_entry.id   AF-A0A9R1BZM9-F1
#
_cell.length_a   1.000
_cell.length_b   1.000
_cell.length_c   1.000
_cell.angle_alpha   90.00
_cell.angle_beta   90.00
_cell.angle_gamma   90.00
#
_symmetry.space_group_name_H-M   'P 1'
#
loop_
_entity.id
_entity.type
_entity.pdbx_description
1 polymer ?
#
loop_
_entity_poly.entity_id
_entity_poly.type
_entity_poly.pdbx_seq_one_letter_code
_entity_poly.pdbx_strand_id
1 'polypeptide(L)'
;MLQDRVTEEVPLDPLMNRTGNVWHVFIEGELHNMLYGYRFDGTFAPHCGHYLDVSNVVVDPYAKAVISRGEYGVPARGNNCWPQMAGMIPLPYSTFDWEGDLPLRYPQKDLVIYEMHLRGFTKHDSSNVEHPGTFIGAVSKLDYLKELGVNCIELMPCHEFNELEYSTSSSKMNFWGYSTINFFSPMTRYTSGGIKNCGRDAINEFKTFVREAHKRGIEVILDVVFNHTAEGNENGPILSFRGVDNTTYYMLAPKGEFYNYSGCGNTFNCNHPVVRQFIVDCLRYWVTEMHVDGFRFDLASIMTRGSSLWDPVNVYGAPIEGDMITTGTPLVTPPLIDMISNDPILGGVKLIAEAWDAGGLYQVGQFPHWNVWSEWNGKYRDIVRQFIKGTDGFAGGFAECLCGSPHLYQAGGRKPWHSINFVCAHDGFTLADLVTYNKKYNLPNGENNRDGENHNLSWNCGEEGEFARLSVKRLRKRQMRNFFVCLMVSQGVPMFYMGDEYGHTKGGNNNTYCHDSYVNYFRWDKKEQYSELHRFCCLMTKFRKECEGLGLEDFPTAKRLQWHGHQPGKPDWSENSRFVAFSMKDERQGEIYVAFNTSHLPAVVELPERAGRRWEPVVDTGKPAPYDFLTDDLPDRALTIHQFSHFLYSNLYPMLSYSSVILIHVQTAKFLVIREVFPDDQATITFIGNGAKTKCTEHALLSVTLKEDERSTPQSAGQHKEGRRSSKTMRRSPDM
;
A
#
# COMPACT_ATOMS: atom_id res chain seq x y z
N MET A 1 -22.04 -23.40 -24.96
CA MET A 1 -20.78 -23.14 -24.25
C MET A 1 -20.02 -24.40 -23.86
N LEU A 2 -20.58 -25.36 -23.11
CA LEU A 2 -19.91 -26.65 -22.76
C LEU A 2 -19.51 -27.54 -23.96
N GLN A 3 -19.72 -27.09 -25.20
CA GLN A 3 -19.52 -27.84 -26.43
C GLN A 3 -18.58 -27.13 -27.43
N ASP A 4 -18.01 -25.96 -27.09
CA ASP A 4 -17.09 -25.18 -27.96
C ASP A 4 -17.56 -25.09 -29.42
N ARG A 5 -18.87 -24.87 -29.61
CA ARG A 5 -19.51 -24.90 -30.92
C ARG A 5 -20.09 -23.54 -31.26
N VAL A 6 -19.67 -23.00 -32.40
CA VAL A 6 -20.32 -21.88 -33.08
C VAL A 6 -21.71 -22.35 -33.53
N THR A 7 -22.75 -21.67 -33.05
CA THR A 7 -24.14 -22.01 -33.40
C THR A 7 -24.61 -21.30 -34.65
N GLU A 8 -24.18 -20.06 -34.85
CA GLU A 8 -24.53 -19.19 -35.96
C GLU A 8 -23.30 -18.37 -36.35
N GLU A 9 -23.16 -18.07 -37.64
CA GLU A 9 -22.07 -17.25 -38.18
C GLU A 9 -22.64 -16.28 -39.23
N VAL A 10 -22.26 -15.00 -39.11
CA VAL A 10 -22.75 -13.93 -39.99
C VAL A 10 -21.54 -13.33 -40.72
N PRO A 11 -21.40 -13.56 -42.04
CA PRO A 11 -20.33 -12.92 -42.80
C PRO A 11 -20.63 -11.42 -42.98
N LEU A 12 -19.64 -10.58 -42.69
CA LEU A 12 -19.74 -9.13 -42.88
C LEU A 12 -19.28 -8.74 -44.29
N ASP A 13 -20.19 -8.16 -45.07
CA ASP A 13 -19.88 -7.56 -46.37
C ASP A 13 -18.88 -6.38 -46.21
N PRO A 14 -17.67 -6.44 -46.79
CA PRO A 14 -16.66 -5.38 -46.66
C PRO A 14 -17.07 -4.01 -47.23
N LEU A 15 -18.07 -3.94 -48.11
CA LEU A 15 -18.56 -2.69 -48.70
C LEU A 15 -19.70 -2.06 -47.89
N MET A 16 -20.46 -2.87 -47.15
CA MET A 16 -21.64 -2.42 -46.41
C MET A 16 -21.39 -2.35 -44.90
N ASN A 17 -20.67 -3.32 -44.34
CA ASN A 17 -20.48 -3.55 -42.91
C ASN A 17 -19.11 -3.06 -42.42
N ARG A 18 -18.57 -2.02 -43.07
CA ARG A 18 -17.28 -1.41 -42.73
C ARG A 18 -17.28 0.07 -43.05
N THR A 19 -16.85 0.90 -42.10
CA THR A 19 -16.59 2.33 -42.32
C THR A 19 -15.17 2.65 -41.87
N GLY A 20 -14.32 3.06 -42.82
CA GLY A 20 -12.88 3.18 -42.59
C GLY A 20 -12.29 1.82 -42.18
N ASN A 21 -11.73 1.74 -40.97
CA ASN A 21 -11.17 0.51 -40.40
C ASN A 21 -12.08 -0.15 -39.34
N VAL A 22 -13.31 0.33 -39.18
CA VAL A 22 -14.27 -0.21 -38.20
C VAL A 22 -15.30 -1.10 -38.89
N TRP A 23 -15.21 -2.39 -38.63
CA TRP A 23 -16.23 -3.38 -39.01
C TRP A 23 -17.43 -3.28 -38.06
N HIS A 24 -18.64 -3.36 -38.60
CA HIS A 24 -19.86 -3.25 -37.82
C HIS A 24 -21.03 -3.97 -38.48
N VAL A 25 -21.95 -4.50 -37.68
CA VAL A 25 -23.21 -5.10 -38.13
C VAL A 25 -24.28 -4.85 -37.07
N PHE A 26 -25.54 -4.69 -37.48
CA PHE A 26 -26.68 -4.65 -36.58
C PHE A 26 -27.51 -5.93 -36.73
N ILE A 27 -27.78 -6.60 -35.62
CA ILE A 27 -28.54 -7.85 -35.58
C ILE A 27 -29.74 -7.63 -34.65
N GLU A 28 -30.95 -7.83 -35.18
CA GLU A 28 -32.20 -7.71 -34.44
C GLU A 28 -32.65 -9.08 -33.90
N GLY A 29 -33.05 -9.15 -32.62
CA GLY A 29 -33.58 -10.37 -32.01
C GLY A 29 -33.32 -10.48 -30.49
N GLU A 30 -33.83 -11.55 -29.89
CA GLU A 30 -33.63 -11.88 -28.47
C GLU A 30 -32.27 -12.56 -28.24
N LEU A 31 -31.20 -11.75 -28.26
CA LEU A 31 -29.81 -12.23 -28.22
C LEU A 31 -29.21 -12.30 -26.80
N HIS A 32 -29.97 -11.97 -25.76
CA HIS A 32 -29.43 -11.76 -24.41
C HIS A 32 -28.84 -13.03 -23.75
N ASN A 33 -29.18 -14.23 -24.26
CA ASN A 33 -28.62 -15.52 -23.85
C ASN A 33 -27.53 -16.05 -24.80
N MET A 34 -27.15 -15.26 -25.81
CA MET A 34 -26.08 -15.58 -26.73
C MET A 34 -24.79 -14.87 -26.34
N LEU A 35 -23.68 -15.44 -26.80
CA LEU A 35 -22.35 -14.88 -26.70
C LEU A 35 -21.82 -14.69 -28.12
N TYR A 36 -20.82 -13.84 -28.28
CA TYR A 36 -20.27 -13.51 -29.58
C TYR A 36 -18.74 -13.49 -29.57
N GLY A 37 -18.17 -13.55 -30.76
CA GLY A 37 -16.75 -13.39 -31.05
C GLY A 37 -16.58 -13.14 -32.54
N TYR A 38 -15.36 -12.87 -32.97
CA TYR A 38 -15.06 -12.54 -34.36
C TYR A 38 -14.07 -13.53 -34.96
N ARG A 39 -14.23 -13.81 -36.26
CA ARG A 39 -13.21 -14.47 -37.08
C ARG A 39 -12.70 -13.44 -38.09
N PHE A 40 -11.39 -13.30 -38.20
CA PHE A 40 -10.77 -12.42 -39.18
C PHE A 40 -10.02 -13.27 -40.20
N ASP A 41 -10.40 -13.14 -41.47
CA ASP A 41 -9.64 -13.67 -42.59
C ASP A 41 -8.57 -12.65 -43.01
N GLY A 42 -7.40 -13.15 -43.43
CA GLY A 42 -6.28 -12.30 -43.79
C GLY A 42 -4.94 -13.02 -43.85
N THR A 43 -3.86 -12.25 -43.77
CA THR A 43 -2.50 -12.79 -43.88
C THR A 43 -2.01 -13.33 -42.54
N PHE A 44 -1.66 -14.62 -42.51
CA PHE A 44 -0.88 -15.22 -41.43
C PHE A 44 0.60 -15.26 -41.82
N ALA A 45 1.36 -14.25 -41.41
CA ALA A 45 2.80 -14.13 -41.64
C ALA A 45 3.52 -13.59 -40.38
N PRO A 46 3.78 -14.46 -39.38
CA PRO A 46 4.41 -14.05 -38.12
C PRO A 46 5.76 -13.35 -38.28
N HIS A 47 6.55 -13.73 -39.28
CA HIS A 47 7.85 -13.11 -39.63
C HIS A 47 7.74 -11.67 -40.18
N CYS A 48 6.50 -11.20 -40.40
CA CYS A 48 6.17 -9.82 -40.73
C CYS A 48 5.23 -9.22 -39.68
N GLY A 49 4.94 -9.91 -38.57
CA GLY A 49 4.04 -9.42 -37.52
C GLY A 49 2.54 -9.59 -37.80
N HIS A 50 2.13 -10.36 -38.82
CA HIS A 50 0.71 -10.59 -39.13
C HIS A 50 0.21 -11.96 -38.64
N TYR A 51 -0.93 -11.98 -37.96
CA TYR A 51 -1.49 -13.16 -37.28
C TYR A 51 -2.98 -13.40 -37.58
N LEU A 52 -3.51 -12.86 -38.68
CA LEU A 52 -4.90 -13.10 -39.06
C LEU A 52 -5.07 -14.56 -39.50
N ASP A 53 -5.94 -15.27 -38.80
CA ASP A 53 -6.23 -16.69 -39.02
C ASP A 53 -7.71 -16.96 -38.75
N VAL A 54 -8.43 -17.24 -39.84
CA VAL A 54 -9.89 -17.48 -39.85
C VAL A 54 -10.29 -18.68 -38.98
N SER A 55 -9.36 -19.60 -38.68
CA SER A 55 -9.63 -20.76 -37.82
C SER A 55 -9.83 -20.38 -36.35
N ASN A 56 -9.38 -19.18 -35.93
CA ASN A 56 -9.55 -18.68 -34.57
C ASN A 56 -10.80 -17.81 -34.43
N VAL A 57 -11.53 -17.98 -33.31
CA VAL A 57 -12.54 -17.02 -32.86
C VAL A 57 -11.92 -16.17 -31.76
N VAL A 58 -11.77 -14.88 -32.02
CA VAL A 58 -11.21 -13.92 -31.06
C VAL A 58 -12.29 -13.15 -30.31
N VAL A 59 -11.96 -12.76 -29.08
CA VAL A 59 -12.82 -11.97 -28.20
C VAL A 59 -12.73 -10.50 -28.59
N ASP A 60 -13.88 -9.82 -28.58
CA ASP A 60 -13.95 -8.36 -28.73
C ASP A 60 -13.12 -7.64 -27.66
N PRO A 61 -12.15 -6.79 -28.02
CA PRO A 61 -11.44 -5.94 -27.08
C PRO A 61 -12.36 -5.12 -26.15
N TYR A 62 -13.55 -4.74 -26.61
CA TYR A 62 -14.55 -3.95 -25.87
C TYR A 62 -15.62 -4.79 -25.14
N ALA A 63 -15.49 -6.12 -25.10
CA ALA A 63 -16.44 -6.99 -24.40
C ALA A 63 -16.62 -6.55 -22.94
N LYS A 64 -17.88 -6.41 -22.49
CA LYS A 64 -18.20 -5.98 -21.11
C LYS A 64 -18.15 -7.12 -20.08
N ALA A 65 -18.25 -8.36 -20.58
CA ALA A 65 -17.91 -9.56 -19.84
C ALA A 65 -17.35 -10.59 -20.84
N VAL A 66 -16.35 -11.35 -20.42
CA VAL A 66 -15.76 -12.45 -21.19
C VAL A 66 -16.08 -13.76 -20.49
N ILE A 67 -16.59 -14.70 -21.26
CA ILE A 67 -17.03 -15.99 -20.73
C ILE A 67 -16.17 -17.11 -21.31
N SER A 68 -15.63 -17.94 -20.41
CA SER A 68 -14.81 -19.11 -20.74
C SER A 68 -14.97 -20.21 -19.70
N ARG A 69 -14.42 -20.01 -18.49
CA ARG A 69 -14.49 -20.90 -17.33
C ARG A 69 -15.25 -20.25 -16.18
N GLY A 70 -16.04 -21.04 -15.46
CA GLY A 70 -16.94 -20.55 -14.41
C GLY A 70 -16.43 -20.60 -12.99
N GLU A 71 -15.39 -21.39 -12.74
CA GLU A 71 -14.84 -21.57 -11.41
C GLU A 71 -13.34 -21.29 -11.41
N TYR A 72 -12.88 -20.58 -10.39
CA TYR A 72 -11.47 -20.24 -10.22
C TYR A 72 -10.63 -21.50 -9.97
N GLY A 73 -9.53 -21.66 -10.70
CA GLY A 73 -8.61 -22.78 -10.57
C GLY A 73 -9.09 -24.08 -11.23
N VAL A 74 -10.28 -24.07 -11.85
CA VAL A 74 -10.85 -25.26 -12.50
C VAL A 74 -10.63 -25.17 -14.01
N PRO A 75 -9.86 -26.10 -14.62
CA PRO A 75 -9.67 -26.13 -16.06
C PRO A 75 -10.95 -26.54 -16.78
N ALA A 76 -11.04 -26.21 -18.08
CA ALA A 76 -12.15 -26.67 -18.90
C ALA A 76 -12.04 -28.18 -19.23
N ARG A 77 -13.03 -28.70 -19.97
CA ARG A 77 -13.06 -30.10 -20.42
C ARG A 77 -11.76 -30.45 -21.14
N GLY A 78 -11.25 -31.66 -20.88
CA GLY A 78 -9.98 -32.12 -21.45
C GLY A 78 -8.74 -31.48 -20.81
N ASN A 79 -8.86 -30.90 -19.62
CA ASN A 79 -7.79 -30.18 -18.93
C ASN A 79 -7.29 -28.95 -19.71
N ASN A 80 -8.17 -28.36 -20.53
CA ASN A 80 -7.84 -27.19 -21.33
C ASN A 80 -7.81 -25.93 -20.44
N CYS A 81 -6.63 -25.32 -20.29
CA CYS A 81 -6.43 -24.08 -19.55
C CYS A 81 -6.70 -22.82 -20.39
N TRP A 82 -6.81 -22.97 -21.72
CA TRP A 82 -7.14 -21.93 -22.68
C TRP A 82 -8.33 -22.37 -23.56
N PRO A 83 -9.53 -22.58 -22.98
CA PRO A 83 -10.72 -22.89 -23.76
C PRO A 83 -11.16 -21.68 -24.60
N GLN A 84 -12.03 -21.94 -25.58
CA GLN A 84 -12.64 -20.88 -26.36
C GLN A 84 -13.32 -19.86 -25.44
N MET A 85 -13.07 -18.58 -25.70
CA MET A 85 -13.66 -17.47 -24.97
C MET A 85 -14.66 -16.74 -25.87
N ALA A 86 -15.67 -16.11 -25.27
CA ALA A 86 -16.66 -15.33 -26.00
C ALA A 86 -17.12 -14.11 -25.18
N GLY A 87 -17.45 -13.02 -25.86
CA GLY A 87 -18.00 -11.82 -25.24
C GLY A 87 -19.49 -11.96 -24.94
N MET A 88 -19.94 -11.34 -23.85
CA MET A 88 -21.36 -11.18 -23.53
C MET A 88 -21.99 -10.06 -24.37
N ILE A 89 -23.18 -10.32 -24.93
CA ILE A 89 -23.99 -9.28 -25.57
C ILE A 89 -24.65 -8.38 -24.50
N PRO A 90 -24.34 -7.07 -24.44
CA PRO A 90 -24.89 -6.16 -23.45
C PRO A 90 -26.39 -5.93 -23.68
N LEU A 91 -27.11 -5.60 -22.59
CA LEU A 91 -28.50 -5.14 -22.68
C LEU A 91 -28.53 -3.67 -23.16
N PRO A 92 -29.61 -3.23 -23.82
CA PRO A 92 -29.71 -1.84 -24.30
C PRO A 92 -29.83 -0.80 -23.17
N TYR A 93 -30.09 -1.24 -21.93
CA TYR A 93 -30.16 -0.40 -20.75
C TYR A 93 -29.52 -1.10 -19.54
N SER A 94 -28.96 -0.30 -18.62
CA SER A 94 -28.46 -0.77 -17.34
C SER A 94 -29.62 -1.16 -16.42
N THR A 95 -29.51 -2.30 -15.74
CA THR A 95 -30.50 -2.75 -14.75
C THR A 95 -30.01 -2.59 -13.31
N PHE A 96 -28.81 -2.05 -13.11
CA PHE A 96 -28.20 -1.90 -11.79
C PHE A 96 -28.71 -0.64 -11.09
N ASP A 97 -29.19 -0.77 -9.86
CA ASP A 97 -29.59 0.36 -9.02
C ASP A 97 -28.42 0.83 -8.15
N TRP A 98 -27.89 2.01 -8.44
CA TRP A 98 -26.83 2.62 -7.63
C TRP A 98 -27.31 3.17 -6.29
N GLU A 99 -28.62 3.22 -6.03
CA GLU A 99 -29.20 3.76 -4.79
C GLU A 99 -28.74 5.20 -4.50
N GLY A 100 -28.49 5.99 -5.55
CA GLY A 100 -28.01 7.37 -5.47
C GLY A 100 -26.50 7.52 -5.22
N ASP A 101 -25.74 6.43 -5.31
CA ASP A 101 -24.28 6.45 -5.18
C ASP A 101 -23.60 7.36 -6.21
N LEU A 102 -22.55 8.06 -5.75
CA LEU A 102 -21.68 8.91 -6.54
C LEU A 102 -20.23 8.73 -6.04
N PRO A 103 -19.22 8.82 -6.93
CA PRO A 103 -17.82 8.80 -6.52
C PRO A 103 -17.52 9.81 -5.39
N LEU A 104 -16.74 9.39 -4.39
CA LEU A 104 -16.62 10.13 -3.12
C LEU A 104 -15.78 11.40 -3.24
N ARG A 105 -14.76 11.39 -4.11
CA ARG A 105 -13.88 12.53 -4.41
C ARG A 105 -13.23 13.14 -3.16
N TYR A 106 -12.73 12.32 -2.25
CA TYR A 106 -11.89 12.81 -1.16
C TYR A 106 -10.67 13.54 -1.71
N PRO A 107 -10.22 14.63 -1.05
CA PRO A 107 -8.94 15.23 -1.34
C PRO A 107 -7.84 14.18 -1.19
N GLN A 108 -6.97 14.09 -2.21
CA GLN A 108 -5.98 13.02 -2.25
C GLN A 108 -5.04 13.00 -1.04
N LYS A 109 -4.67 14.18 -0.52
CA LYS A 109 -3.83 14.32 0.69
C LYS A 109 -4.42 13.64 1.95
N ASP A 110 -5.73 13.42 1.98
CA ASP A 110 -6.45 12.84 3.11
C ASP A 110 -6.63 11.32 2.97
N LEU A 111 -6.11 10.72 1.89
CA LEU A 111 -6.21 9.28 1.68
C LEU A 111 -5.26 8.49 2.58
N VAL A 112 -5.72 7.30 2.94
CA VAL A 112 -4.95 6.20 3.46
C VAL A 112 -5.33 4.98 2.63
N ILE A 113 -4.41 4.56 1.77
CA ILE A 113 -4.64 3.53 0.75
C ILE A 113 -4.34 2.15 1.33
N TYR A 114 -5.25 1.20 1.11
CA TYR A 114 -5.08 -0.21 1.45
C TYR A 114 -4.99 -1.03 0.18
N GLU A 115 -3.79 -1.49 -0.15
CA GLU A 115 -3.57 -2.37 -1.30
C GLU A 115 -4.02 -3.79 -0.95
N MET A 116 -4.97 -4.34 -1.71
CA MET A 116 -5.52 -5.66 -1.42
C MET A 116 -5.83 -6.49 -2.65
N HIS A 117 -5.73 -7.80 -2.46
CA HIS A 117 -6.16 -8.79 -3.44
C HIS A 117 -7.59 -9.25 -3.14
N LEU A 118 -8.51 -9.09 -4.10
CA LEU A 118 -9.93 -9.43 -3.90
C LEU A 118 -10.14 -10.87 -3.39
N ARG A 119 -9.60 -11.85 -4.13
CA ARG A 119 -9.70 -13.27 -3.73
C ARG A 119 -9.04 -13.51 -2.37
N GLY A 120 -7.79 -13.12 -2.21
CA GLY A 120 -7.02 -13.33 -0.97
C GLY A 120 -7.70 -12.77 0.27
N PHE A 121 -8.43 -11.66 0.16
CA PHE A 121 -9.06 -11.00 1.31
C PHE A 121 -10.07 -11.90 2.05
N THR A 122 -10.81 -12.75 1.34
CA THR A 122 -11.85 -13.59 1.96
C THR A 122 -11.74 -15.07 1.64
N LYS A 123 -10.74 -15.51 0.86
CA LYS A 123 -10.65 -16.91 0.44
C LYS A 123 -10.37 -17.91 1.56
N HIS A 124 -9.66 -17.50 2.61
CA HIS A 124 -9.36 -18.39 3.73
C HIS A 124 -10.63 -18.69 4.55
N ASP A 125 -10.78 -19.93 5.04
CA ASP A 125 -11.98 -20.39 5.76
C ASP A 125 -12.31 -19.54 7.00
N SER A 126 -11.28 -18.99 7.66
CA SER A 126 -11.46 -18.10 8.82
C SER A 126 -12.15 -16.77 8.50
N SER A 127 -12.36 -16.44 7.22
CA SER A 127 -13.19 -15.31 6.83
C SER A 127 -14.66 -15.51 7.23
N ASN A 128 -15.14 -16.76 7.30
CA ASN A 128 -16.53 -17.11 7.60
C ASN A 128 -17.56 -16.38 6.73
N VAL A 129 -17.26 -16.21 5.44
CA VAL A 129 -18.17 -15.60 4.45
C VAL A 129 -18.83 -16.67 3.59
N GLU A 130 -20.03 -16.40 3.08
CA GLU A 130 -20.79 -17.35 2.24
C GLU A 130 -20.14 -17.59 0.87
N HIS A 131 -19.50 -16.56 0.30
CA HIS A 131 -18.85 -16.62 -1.02
C HIS A 131 -17.36 -16.26 -0.94
N PRO A 132 -16.49 -17.14 -0.41
CA PRO A 132 -15.07 -16.84 -0.19
C PRO A 132 -14.32 -16.48 -1.47
N GLY A 133 -13.60 -15.35 -1.44
CA GLY A 133 -12.75 -14.90 -2.54
C GLY A 133 -13.50 -14.30 -3.73
N THR A 134 -14.68 -13.73 -3.47
CA THR A 134 -15.54 -13.06 -4.47
C THR A 134 -15.80 -11.60 -4.08
N PHE A 135 -16.36 -10.81 -5.01
CA PHE A 135 -16.80 -9.43 -4.74
C PHE A 135 -17.78 -9.35 -3.58
N ILE A 136 -18.85 -10.17 -3.58
CA ILE A 136 -19.84 -10.19 -2.49
C ILE A 136 -19.23 -10.73 -1.18
N GLY A 137 -18.31 -11.69 -1.26
CA GLY A 137 -17.52 -12.11 -0.11
C GLY A 137 -16.77 -10.95 0.51
N ALA A 138 -16.08 -10.14 -0.30
CA ALA A 138 -15.33 -8.97 0.15
C ALA A 138 -16.25 -7.88 0.76
N VAL A 139 -17.43 -7.65 0.18
CA VAL A 139 -18.45 -6.71 0.73
C VAL A 139 -18.73 -6.99 2.21
N SER A 140 -18.89 -8.26 2.58
CA SER A 140 -19.19 -8.66 3.97
C SER A 140 -18.07 -8.31 4.99
N LYS A 141 -16.90 -7.90 4.50
CA LYS A 141 -15.74 -7.53 5.31
C LYS A 141 -15.32 -6.07 5.15
N LEU A 142 -16.08 -5.23 4.44
CA LEU A 142 -15.71 -3.81 4.28
C LEU A 142 -15.79 -3.01 5.59
N ASP A 143 -16.62 -3.41 6.55
CA ASP A 143 -16.68 -2.77 7.88
C ASP A 143 -15.35 -2.87 8.62
N TYR A 144 -14.60 -3.96 8.41
CA TYR A 144 -13.26 -4.11 8.96
C TYR A 144 -12.29 -3.03 8.46
N LEU A 145 -12.31 -2.72 7.16
CA LEU A 145 -11.43 -1.70 6.58
C LEU A 145 -11.80 -0.30 7.08
N LYS A 146 -13.10 -0.04 7.26
CA LYS A 146 -13.59 1.19 7.90
C LYS A 146 -13.10 1.30 9.35
N GLU A 147 -13.15 0.22 10.13
CA GLU A 147 -12.62 0.18 11.51
C GLU A 147 -11.09 0.36 11.56
N LEU A 148 -10.37 -0.14 10.56
CA LEU A 148 -8.93 0.08 10.40
C LEU A 148 -8.57 1.55 10.12
N GLY A 149 -9.56 2.35 9.69
CA GLY A 149 -9.42 3.77 9.39
C GLY A 149 -9.02 4.07 7.94
N VAL A 150 -9.04 3.04 7.08
CA VAL A 150 -8.79 3.15 5.63
C VAL A 150 -9.99 3.86 4.98
N ASN A 151 -9.70 4.73 4.02
CA ASN A 151 -10.71 5.42 3.20
C ASN A 151 -10.47 5.26 1.69
N CYS A 152 -9.52 4.43 1.27
CA CYS A 152 -9.28 4.09 -0.13
C CYS A 152 -8.76 2.66 -0.23
N ILE A 153 -9.37 1.85 -1.10
CA ILE A 153 -8.89 0.53 -1.48
C ILE A 153 -8.17 0.66 -2.82
N GLU A 154 -6.97 0.12 -2.92
CA GLU A 154 -6.32 -0.15 -4.20
C GLU A 154 -6.45 -1.65 -4.48
N LEU A 155 -7.32 -2.00 -5.43
CA LEU A 155 -7.60 -3.37 -5.78
C LEU A 155 -6.58 -3.85 -6.81
N MET A 156 -5.85 -4.91 -6.48
CA MET A 156 -5.01 -5.65 -7.43
C MET A 156 -5.84 -6.05 -8.68
N PRO A 157 -5.20 -6.36 -9.83
CA PRO A 157 -5.89 -6.48 -11.12
C PRO A 157 -7.19 -7.28 -11.08
N CYS A 158 -8.28 -6.61 -11.44
CA CYS A 158 -9.62 -7.18 -11.48
C CYS A 158 -10.24 -7.18 -12.89
N HIS A 159 -9.48 -6.78 -13.90
CA HIS A 159 -9.79 -7.07 -15.31
C HIS A 159 -9.73 -8.58 -15.55
N GLU A 160 -10.42 -9.08 -16.58
CA GLU A 160 -10.40 -10.51 -16.91
C GLU A 160 -8.98 -10.98 -17.25
N PHE A 161 -8.46 -11.96 -16.50
CA PHE A 161 -7.16 -12.62 -16.71
C PHE A 161 -7.29 -14.13 -16.49
N ASN A 162 -6.37 -14.95 -17.00
CA ASN A 162 -6.42 -16.40 -16.81
C ASN A 162 -5.50 -16.89 -15.69
N GLU A 163 -6.05 -17.26 -14.53
CA GLU A 163 -5.27 -17.78 -13.40
C GLU A 163 -4.56 -19.10 -13.71
N LEU A 164 -4.99 -19.82 -14.74
CA LEU A 164 -4.40 -21.11 -15.14
C LEU A 164 -3.30 -20.98 -16.21
N GLU A 165 -2.88 -19.78 -16.59
CA GLU A 165 -1.88 -19.60 -17.66
C GLU A 165 -0.53 -20.30 -17.39
N TYR A 166 -0.15 -20.46 -16.12
CA TYR A 166 1.08 -21.17 -15.70
C TYR A 166 0.87 -22.69 -15.48
N SER A 167 -0.37 -23.16 -15.56
CA SER A 167 -0.76 -24.52 -15.16
C SER A 167 -0.50 -25.53 -16.29
N THR A 168 0.77 -25.86 -16.52
CA THR A 168 1.16 -26.92 -17.49
C THR A 168 1.65 -28.21 -16.82
N SER A 169 2.07 -28.15 -15.55
CA SER A 169 2.54 -29.33 -14.78
C SER A 169 2.71 -29.08 -13.27
N SER A 170 2.40 -27.88 -12.77
CA SER A 170 2.63 -27.47 -11.38
C SER A 170 1.36 -26.88 -10.79
N SER A 171 1.20 -26.95 -9.46
CA SER A 171 0.09 -26.32 -8.73
C SER A 171 0.15 -24.78 -8.70
N LYS A 172 0.90 -24.16 -9.62
CA LYS A 172 1.09 -22.72 -9.72
C LYS A 172 -0.03 -22.11 -10.55
N MET A 173 -0.49 -20.94 -10.13
CA MET A 173 -1.55 -20.19 -10.80
C MET A 173 -1.13 -18.73 -10.88
N ASN A 174 -1.48 -18.00 -11.94
CA ASN A 174 -1.41 -16.55 -11.88
C ASN A 174 -2.42 -16.08 -10.85
N PHE A 175 -1.95 -15.82 -9.62
CA PHE A 175 -2.81 -15.41 -8.54
C PHE A 175 -3.10 -13.92 -8.64
N TRP A 176 -2.05 -13.09 -8.78
CA TRP A 176 -2.16 -11.63 -8.77
C TRP A 176 -2.94 -11.03 -9.94
N GLY A 177 -2.88 -11.66 -11.13
CA GLY A 177 -3.67 -11.22 -12.28
C GLY A 177 -3.02 -10.18 -13.19
N TYR A 178 -1.72 -9.89 -13.03
CA TYR A 178 -0.94 -9.02 -13.95
C TYR A 178 -0.66 -9.71 -15.31
N SER A 179 -1.74 -10.07 -16.02
CA SER A 179 -1.72 -10.70 -17.35
C SER A 179 -3.13 -10.57 -17.93
N THR A 180 -3.50 -9.36 -18.35
CA THR A 180 -4.90 -9.03 -18.73
C THR A 180 -5.27 -9.61 -20.11
N ILE A 181 -6.44 -10.23 -20.20
CA ILE A 181 -7.06 -10.70 -21.45
C ILE A 181 -8.03 -9.66 -22.01
N ASN A 182 -8.88 -9.09 -21.15
CA ASN A 182 -9.86 -8.09 -21.55
C ASN A 182 -9.99 -6.98 -20.52
N PHE A 183 -9.84 -5.74 -20.96
CA PHE A 183 -9.74 -4.57 -20.09
C PHE A 183 -11.10 -3.99 -19.67
N PHE A 184 -12.18 -4.33 -20.37
CA PHE A 184 -13.54 -3.83 -20.07
C PHE A 184 -14.37 -4.80 -19.23
N SER A 185 -13.87 -6.02 -19.04
CA SER A 185 -14.56 -7.08 -18.32
C SER A 185 -14.00 -7.23 -16.91
N PRO A 186 -14.85 -7.19 -15.86
CA PRO A 186 -14.46 -7.68 -14.55
C PRO A 186 -14.10 -9.16 -14.61
N MET A 187 -13.19 -9.60 -13.76
CA MET A 187 -12.77 -11.00 -13.62
C MET A 187 -13.96 -11.88 -13.23
N THR A 188 -14.47 -12.66 -14.18
CA THR A 188 -15.71 -13.45 -14.02
C THR A 188 -15.59 -14.51 -12.91
N ARG A 189 -14.36 -14.99 -12.66
CA ARG A 189 -14.06 -15.99 -11.62
C ARG A 189 -13.91 -15.41 -10.22
N TYR A 190 -14.08 -14.10 -10.05
CA TYR A 190 -14.21 -13.42 -8.77
C TYR A 190 -15.66 -13.19 -8.34
N THR A 191 -16.59 -13.90 -8.97
CA THR A 191 -18.03 -13.75 -8.73
C THR A 191 -18.59 -14.96 -8.03
N SER A 192 -19.68 -14.79 -7.28
CA SER A 192 -20.40 -15.91 -6.70
C SER A 192 -21.19 -16.72 -7.75
N GLY A 193 -21.59 -16.06 -8.85
CA GLY A 193 -22.35 -16.65 -9.96
C GLY A 193 -21.52 -17.39 -11.02
N GLY A 194 -20.22 -17.11 -11.14
CA GLY A 194 -19.38 -17.65 -12.21
C GLY A 194 -19.86 -17.22 -13.60
N ILE A 195 -19.97 -18.17 -14.54
CA ILE A 195 -20.48 -17.92 -15.90
C ILE A 195 -22.02 -17.83 -16.01
N LYS A 196 -22.75 -17.92 -14.90
CA LYS A 196 -24.22 -17.79 -14.91
C LYS A 196 -24.62 -16.40 -15.44
N ASN A 197 -25.86 -16.30 -15.93
CA ASN A 197 -26.41 -15.06 -16.50
C ASN A 197 -25.53 -14.43 -17.61
N CYS A 198 -24.71 -15.24 -18.28
CA CYS A 198 -23.73 -14.82 -19.29
C CYS A 198 -22.72 -13.77 -18.76
N GLY A 199 -22.32 -13.86 -17.48
CA GLY A 199 -21.32 -12.98 -16.86
C GLY A 199 -21.84 -11.62 -16.40
N ARG A 200 -23.15 -11.34 -16.53
CA ARG A 200 -23.77 -10.12 -15.99
C ARG A 200 -23.59 -10.00 -14.48
N ASP A 201 -23.55 -11.13 -13.78
CA ASP A 201 -23.30 -11.17 -12.34
C ASP A 201 -21.93 -10.56 -11.98
N ALA A 202 -20.92 -10.69 -12.85
CA ALA A 202 -19.61 -10.07 -12.63
C ALA A 202 -19.66 -8.55 -12.58
N ILE A 203 -20.40 -7.96 -13.51
CA ILE A 203 -20.63 -6.53 -13.57
C ILE A 203 -21.41 -6.08 -12.34
N ASN A 204 -22.52 -6.76 -12.02
CA ASN A 204 -23.39 -6.37 -10.90
C ASN A 204 -22.72 -6.54 -9.53
N GLU A 205 -21.97 -7.62 -9.32
CA GLU A 205 -21.24 -7.83 -8.07
C GLU A 205 -20.09 -6.82 -7.92
N PHE A 206 -19.37 -6.47 -8.99
CA PHE A 206 -18.38 -5.40 -8.95
C PHE A 206 -19.01 -4.05 -8.58
N LYS A 207 -20.11 -3.67 -9.25
CA LYS A 207 -20.84 -2.42 -8.93
C LYS A 207 -21.36 -2.43 -7.49
N THR A 208 -21.83 -3.59 -7.00
CA THR A 208 -22.24 -3.75 -5.60
C THR A 208 -21.07 -3.53 -4.65
N PHE A 209 -19.89 -4.07 -4.96
CA PHE A 209 -18.68 -3.85 -4.16
C PHE A 209 -18.33 -2.37 -4.06
N VAL A 210 -18.30 -1.65 -5.19
CA VAL A 210 -18.03 -0.21 -5.22
C VAL A 210 -19.06 0.57 -4.41
N ARG A 211 -20.36 0.36 -4.67
CA ARG A 211 -21.45 1.02 -3.95
C ARG A 211 -21.36 0.80 -2.43
N GLU A 212 -21.05 -0.41 -2.00
CA GLU A 212 -20.93 -0.74 -0.56
C GLU A 212 -19.65 -0.20 0.09
N ALA A 213 -18.58 -0.04 -0.68
CA ALA A 213 -17.37 0.68 -0.26
C ALA A 213 -17.67 2.18 -0.09
N HIS A 214 -18.35 2.80 -1.07
CA HIS A 214 -18.74 4.21 -1.01
C HIS A 214 -19.66 4.53 0.16
N LYS A 215 -20.66 3.69 0.44
CA LYS A 215 -21.52 3.81 1.64
C LYS A 215 -20.73 3.81 2.95
N ARG A 216 -19.54 3.21 2.96
CA ARG A 216 -18.63 3.17 4.11
C ARG A 216 -17.61 4.30 4.12
N GLY A 217 -17.63 5.16 3.09
CA GLY A 217 -16.69 6.25 2.91
C GLY A 217 -15.31 5.75 2.48
N ILE A 218 -15.27 4.72 1.63
CA ILE A 218 -14.05 4.11 1.10
C ILE A 218 -14.06 4.25 -0.42
N GLU A 219 -13.08 4.94 -0.99
CA GLU A 219 -12.86 5.02 -2.43
C GLU A 219 -12.30 3.71 -3.00
N VAL A 220 -12.52 3.47 -4.29
CA VAL A 220 -12.01 2.32 -5.02
C VAL A 220 -11.10 2.77 -6.16
N ILE A 221 -9.81 2.44 -6.04
CA ILE A 221 -8.79 2.57 -7.08
C ILE A 221 -8.53 1.18 -7.68
N LEU A 222 -8.45 1.09 -9.00
CA LEU A 222 -8.09 -0.14 -9.69
C LEU A 222 -6.64 -0.15 -10.14
N ASP A 223 -5.93 -1.24 -9.86
CA ASP A 223 -4.65 -1.52 -10.51
C ASP A 223 -4.89 -1.98 -11.97
N VAL A 224 -4.32 -1.27 -12.93
CA VAL A 224 -4.56 -1.46 -14.37
C VAL A 224 -3.26 -1.71 -15.12
N VAL A 225 -3.28 -2.77 -15.95
CA VAL A 225 -2.08 -3.34 -16.58
C VAL A 225 -2.08 -3.08 -18.09
N PHE A 226 -2.09 -1.82 -18.50
CA PHE A 226 -2.09 -1.45 -19.93
C PHE A 226 -0.75 -1.64 -20.63
N ASN A 227 0.30 -2.03 -19.91
CA ASN A 227 1.65 -2.09 -20.45
C ASN A 227 1.93 -3.40 -21.24
N HIS A 228 1.17 -4.48 -20.98
CA HIS A 228 1.26 -5.76 -21.69
C HIS A 228 -0.08 -6.53 -21.61
N THR A 229 -0.15 -7.70 -22.24
CA THR A 229 -1.36 -8.56 -22.25
C THR A 229 -1.02 -10.04 -22.08
N ALA A 230 -2.03 -10.84 -21.75
CA ALA A 230 -1.94 -12.30 -21.61
C ALA A 230 -1.61 -13.07 -22.91
N GLU A 231 -1.63 -12.42 -24.07
CA GLU A 231 -1.28 -13.07 -25.33
C GLU A 231 0.23 -13.38 -25.42
N GLY A 232 1.06 -12.88 -24.49
CA GLY A 232 2.50 -13.16 -24.45
C GLY A 232 3.23 -12.77 -25.73
N ASN A 233 4.32 -13.45 -26.05
CA ASN A 233 5.05 -13.27 -27.32
C ASN A 233 4.44 -14.14 -28.45
N GLU A 234 5.19 -14.37 -29.53
CA GLU A 234 4.78 -15.20 -30.67
C GLU A 234 4.39 -16.64 -30.32
N ASN A 235 4.81 -17.16 -29.17
CA ASN A 235 4.48 -18.51 -28.69
C ASN A 235 3.26 -18.52 -27.76
N GLY A 236 2.69 -17.36 -27.44
CA GLY A 236 1.49 -17.25 -26.63
C GLY A 236 0.20 -17.47 -27.43
N PRO A 237 -0.95 -17.48 -26.76
CA PRO A 237 -2.24 -17.76 -27.39
C PRO A 237 -2.73 -16.60 -28.27
N ILE A 238 -3.55 -16.90 -29.27
CA ILE A 238 -4.30 -15.90 -30.05
C ILE A 238 -5.72 -15.84 -29.46
N LEU A 239 -6.02 -14.79 -28.70
CA LEU A 239 -7.23 -14.61 -27.90
C LEU A 239 -8.06 -13.40 -28.35
N SER A 240 -7.40 -12.28 -28.64
CA SER A 240 -8.05 -10.99 -28.92
C SER A 240 -7.16 -10.15 -29.84
N PHE A 241 -6.38 -9.21 -29.29
CA PHE A 241 -5.66 -8.17 -30.02
C PHE A 241 -4.81 -8.67 -31.17
N ARG A 242 -4.05 -9.75 -30.97
CA ARG A 242 -3.19 -10.37 -31.98
C ARG A 242 -3.97 -10.83 -33.21
N GLY A 243 -5.13 -11.47 -32.99
CA GLY A 243 -5.98 -11.96 -34.07
C GLY A 243 -6.96 -10.91 -34.62
N VAL A 244 -7.11 -9.76 -33.95
CA VAL A 244 -7.83 -8.59 -34.49
C VAL A 244 -6.90 -7.77 -35.39
N ASP A 245 -5.78 -7.29 -34.84
CA ASP A 245 -4.75 -6.54 -35.55
C ASP A 245 -3.46 -6.44 -34.69
N ASN A 246 -2.60 -7.47 -34.77
CA ASN A 246 -1.34 -7.54 -34.03
C ASN A 246 -0.46 -6.29 -34.20
N THR A 247 -0.46 -5.72 -35.39
CA THR A 247 0.43 -4.64 -35.80
C THR A 247 0.05 -3.28 -35.24
N THR A 248 -1.25 -3.11 -34.98
CA THR A 248 -1.82 -1.95 -34.30
C THR A 248 -1.60 -2.03 -32.79
N TYR A 249 -1.91 -3.19 -32.18
CA TYR A 249 -2.00 -3.32 -30.72
C TYR A 249 -0.68 -3.60 -30.01
N TYR A 250 0.33 -4.18 -30.67
CA TYR A 250 1.61 -4.51 -30.05
C TYR A 250 2.78 -3.71 -30.63
N MET A 251 3.75 -3.42 -29.76
CA MET A 251 5.02 -2.84 -30.19
C MET A 251 5.86 -3.91 -30.85
N LEU A 252 6.11 -3.76 -32.16
CA LEU A 252 6.84 -4.73 -32.96
C LEU A 252 8.13 -4.14 -33.53
N ALA A 253 9.16 -4.97 -33.59
CA ALA A 253 10.32 -4.74 -34.43
C ALA A 253 9.99 -5.04 -35.91
N PRO A 254 10.83 -4.62 -36.86
CA PRO A 254 10.50 -4.67 -38.29
C PRO A 254 10.27 -6.07 -38.88
N LYS A 255 10.71 -7.15 -38.22
CA LYS A 255 10.48 -8.53 -38.66
C LYS A 255 9.44 -9.23 -37.78
N GLY A 256 8.57 -8.46 -37.12
CA GLY A 256 7.47 -8.98 -36.32
C GLY A 256 7.85 -9.41 -34.91
N GLU A 257 9.11 -9.21 -34.47
CA GLU A 257 9.49 -9.54 -33.09
C GLU A 257 8.81 -8.60 -32.08
N PHE A 258 8.30 -9.14 -30.99
CA PHE A 258 7.66 -8.34 -29.94
C PHE A 258 8.73 -7.60 -29.10
N TYR A 259 8.56 -6.30 -28.92
CA TYR A 259 9.28 -5.59 -27.85
C TYR A 259 8.80 -6.08 -26.49
N ASN A 260 9.71 -6.21 -25.53
CA ASN A 260 9.41 -6.76 -24.20
C ASN A 260 9.89 -5.83 -23.07
N TYR A 261 9.44 -4.57 -23.07
CA TYR A 261 9.73 -3.63 -21.99
C TYR A 261 9.01 -3.99 -20.67
N SER A 262 7.95 -4.81 -20.74
CA SER A 262 7.22 -5.31 -19.57
C SER A 262 7.94 -6.46 -18.86
N GLY A 263 8.76 -7.22 -19.59
CA GLY A 263 9.31 -8.50 -19.11
C GLY A 263 8.36 -9.69 -19.26
N CYS A 264 7.11 -9.48 -19.72
CA CYS A 264 6.05 -10.49 -19.81
C CYS A 264 5.83 -11.07 -21.21
N GLY A 265 6.70 -10.75 -22.17
CA GLY A 265 6.72 -11.31 -23.53
C GLY A 265 6.22 -10.36 -24.62
N ASN A 266 5.35 -9.40 -24.30
CA ASN A 266 4.94 -8.33 -25.21
C ASN A 266 4.93 -6.96 -24.54
N THR A 267 4.84 -5.91 -25.35
CA THR A 267 4.57 -4.55 -24.90
C THR A 267 3.38 -4.01 -25.70
N PHE A 268 2.38 -3.51 -25.01
CA PHE A 268 1.20 -2.93 -25.64
C PHE A 268 1.55 -1.58 -26.29
N ASN A 269 1.00 -1.30 -27.47
CA ASN A 269 1.40 -0.15 -28.30
C ASN A 269 0.70 1.15 -27.87
N CYS A 270 0.86 1.51 -26.60
CA CYS A 270 0.06 2.50 -25.87
C CYS A 270 -0.16 3.84 -26.59
N ASN A 271 0.85 4.37 -27.29
CA ASN A 271 0.76 5.68 -27.96
C ASN A 271 0.22 5.61 -29.41
N HIS A 272 -0.03 4.42 -29.96
CA HIS A 272 -0.66 4.27 -31.26
C HIS A 272 -2.09 4.86 -31.23
N PRO A 273 -2.55 5.59 -32.26
CA PRO A 273 -3.83 6.31 -32.21
C PRO A 273 -5.07 5.47 -31.84
N VAL A 274 -5.14 4.23 -32.33
CA VAL A 274 -6.24 3.30 -32.01
C VAL A 274 -6.14 2.82 -30.56
N VAL A 275 -4.92 2.51 -30.11
CA VAL A 275 -4.67 1.93 -28.78
C VAL A 275 -4.86 2.98 -27.69
N ARG A 276 -4.39 4.21 -27.90
CA ARG A 276 -4.61 5.29 -26.93
C ARG A 276 -6.10 5.61 -26.76
N GLN A 277 -6.88 5.58 -27.85
CA GLN A 277 -8.32 5.77 -27.80
C GLN A 277 -8.99 4.63 -27.01
N PHE A 278 -8.59 3.38 -27.28
CA PHE A 278 -9.03 2.20 -26.53
C PHE A 278 -8.78 2.32 -25.02
N ILE A 279 -7.57 2.74 -24.62
CA ILE A 279 -7.21 2.91 -23.20
C ILE A 279 -8.09 4.00 -22.55
N VAL A 280 -8.24 5.16 -23.20
CA VAL A 280 -9.07 6.26 -22.67
C VAL A 280 -10.54 5.84 -22.55
N ASP A 281 -11.08 5.13 -23.53
CA ASP A 281 -12.46 4.63 -23.48
C ASP A 281 -12.64 3.56 -22.39
N CYS A 282 -11.61 2.75 -22.13
CA CYS A 282 -11.60 1.81 -21.01
C CYS A 282 -11.67 2.54 -19.67
N LEU A 283 -10.81 3.53 -19.45
CA LEU A 283 -10.80 4.32 -18.22
C LEU A 283 -12.14 5.02 -18.00
N ARG A 284 -12.70 5.65 -19.05
CA ARG A 284 -14.02 6.27 -18.99
C ARG A 284 -15.10 5.28 -18.60
N TYR A 285 -15.12 4.07 -19.19
CA TYR A 285 -16.09 3.03 -18.85
C TYR A 285 -16.05 2.68 -17.35
N TRP A 286 -14.87 2.43 -16.79
CA TRP A 286 -14.75 2.09 -15.37
C TRP A 286 -15.18 3.25 -14.44
N VAL A 287 -14.96 4.50 -14.86
CA VAL A 287 -15.44 5.67 -14.10
C VAL A 287 -16.95 5.86 -14.23
N THR A 288 -17.48 5.90 -15.45
CA THR A 288 -18.90 6.27 -15.66
C THR A 288 -19.87 5.13 -15.39
N GLU A 289 -19.51 3.90 -15.76
CA GLU A 289 -20.41 2.75 -15.62
C GLU A 289 -20.21 1.99 -14.31
N MET A 290 -18.99 2.01 -13.77
CA MET A 290 -18.59 1.21 -12.61
C MET A 290 -18.24 2.05 -11.38
N HIS A 291 -18.32 3.39 -11.47
CA HIS A 291 -18.10 4.38 -10.41
C HIS A 291 -16.72 4.30 -9.73
N VAL A 292 -15.69 3.82 -10.43
CA VAL A 292 -14.31 3.79 -9.91
C VAL A 292 -13.78 5.20 -9.67
N ASP A 293 -13.08 5.43 -8.55
CA ASP A 293 -12.56 6.75 -8.14
C ASP A 293 -11.14 7.04 -8.68
N GLY A 294 -10.40 6.01 -9.10
CA GLY A 294 -9.03 6.17 -9.55
C GLY A 294 -8.39 4.92 -10.15
N PHE A 295 -7.18 5.10 -10.66
CA PHE A 295 -6.38 4.04 -11.27
C PHE A 295 -4.92 4.13 -10.84
N ARG A 296 -4.35 2.97 -10.50
CA ARG A 296 -2.90 2.77 -10.37
C ARG A 296 -2.41 2.03 -11.61
N PHE A 297 -1.49 2.63 -12.34
CA PHE A 297 -0.99 2.13 -13.61
C PHE A 297 0.30 1.35 -13.41
N ASP A 298 0.22 0.05 -13.64
CA ASP A 298 1.35 -0.88 -13.61
C ASP A 298 2.37 -0.54 -14.70
N LEU A 299 3.66 -0.54 -14.34
CA LEU A 299 4.79 -0.19 -15.21
C LEU A 299 4.51 0.98 -16.15
N ALA A 300 3.96 2.06 -15.60
CA ALA A 300 3.42 3.21 -16.33
C ALA A 300 4.43 3.87 -17.28
N SER A 301 5.74 3.66 -17.08
CA SER A 301 6.78 4.18 -17.98
C SER A 301 6.63 3.68 -19.41
N ILE A 302 6.07 2.49 -19.63
CA ILE A 302 5.77 1.97 -20.98
C ILE A 302 4.78 2.88 -21.72
N MET A 303 3.83 3.48 -21.03
CA MET A 303 2.88 4.42 -21.62
C MET A 303 3.55 5.73 -22.08
N THR A 304 4.79 5.98 -21.67
CA THR A 304 5.59 7.12 -22.16
C THR A 304 6.37 6.79 -23.43
N ARG A 305 6.52 5.52 -23.80
CA ARG A 305 7.36 5.11 -24.94
C ARG A 305 6.68 5.36 -26.29
N GLY A 306 7.46 5.80 -27.27
CA GLY A 306 7.04 5.98 -28.66
C GLY A 306 6.58 4.67 -29.28
N SER A 307 5.44 4.71 -29.98
CA SER A 307 4.81 3.56 -30.62
C SER A 307 5.57 3.05 -31.84
N SER A 308 5.43 1.78 -32.18
CA SER A 308 5.74 1.31 -33.54
C SER A 308 4.61 1.75 -34.48
N LEU A 309 4.93 2.58 -35.47
CA LEU A 309 4.03 2.97 -36.56
C LEU A 309 4.28 2.07 -37.78
N TRP A 310 3.22 1.60 -38.44
CA TRP A 310 3.32 0.62 -39.53
C TRP A 310 3.54 1.27 -40.91
N ASP A 311 4.77 1.14 -41.41
CA ASP A 311 5.11 0.73 -42.79
C ASP A 311 6.55 0.17 -42.75
N PRO A 312 6.80 -1.13 -43.06
CA PRO A 312 8.15 -1.68 -43.15
C PRO A 312 9.04 -0.93 -44.15
N VAL A 313 8.50 -0.17 -45.10
CA VAL A 313 9.29 0.70 -46.00
C VAL A 313 9.94 1.87 -45.24
N ASN A 314 9.28 2.40 -44.20
CA ASN A 314 9.82 3.49 -43.37
C ASN A 314 10.95 3.05 -42.43
N VAL A 315 11.09 1.73 -42.21
CA VAL A 315 12.26 1.16 -41.50
C VAL A 315 13.46 1.04 -42.45
N TYR A 316 13.25 0.94 -43.77
CA TYR A 316 14.32 0.74 -44.76
C TYR A 316 14.79 2.01 -45.51
N GLY A 317 14.50 3.21 -45.01
CA GLY A 317 15.29 4.40 -45.36
C GLY A 317 14.68 5.37 -46.37
N ALA A 318 13.43 5.79 -46.15
CA ALA A 318 13.04 7.15 -46.47
C ALA A 318 12.62 7.82 -45.15
N PRO A 319 13.39 8.81 -44.63
CA PRO A 319 12.88 9.63 -43.55
C PRO A 319 11.60 10.30 -44.05
N ILE A 320 10.50 10.14 -43.31
CA ILE A 320 9.46 11.17 -43.37
C ILE A 320 10.17 12.45 -42.92
N GLU A 321 10.13 13.48 -43.76
CA GLU A 321 10.58 14.81 -43.39
C GLU A 321 9.82 15.23 -42.10
N GLY A 322 10.45 15.04 -40.93
CA GLY A 322 9.94 15.51 -39.64
C GLY A 322 9.73 14.48 -38.52
N ASP A 323 9.82 13.15 -38.73
CA ASP A 323 9.62 12.18 -37.64
C ASP A 323 10.87 11.33 -37.36
N MET A 324 11.64 11.73 -36.35
CA MET A 324 12.95 11.16 -35.96
C MET A 324 12.87 10.27 -34.70
N ILE A 325 11.68 9.93 -34.22
CA ILE A 325 11.53 9.19 -32.95
C ILE A 325 11.54 7.68 -33.20
N THR A 326 12.57 7.01 -32.69
CA THR A 326 12.65 5.54 -32.72
C THR A 326 11.62 4.89 -31.79
N THR A 327 11.01 3.78 -32.22
CA THR A 327 10.14 2.93 -31.39
C THR A 327 10.77 2.67 -30.03
N GLY A 328 10.00 2.84 -28.96
CA GLY A 328 10.48 2.62 -27.59
C GLY A 328 11.12 3.83 -26.91
N THR A 329 11.39 4.92 -27.64
CA THR A 329 11.95 6.16 -27.04
C THR A 329 10.95 6.78 -26.07
N PRO A 330 11.33 7.05 -24.81
CA PRO A 330 10.46 7.75 -23.87
C PRO A 330 10.18 9.18 -24.35
N LEU A 331 8.90 9.50 -24.52
CA LEU A 331 8.42 10.79 -24.95
C LEU A 331 8.33 11.74 -23.76
N VAL A 332 8.69 13.00 -23.96
CA VAL A 332 8.52 14.05 -22.95
C VAL A 332 7.04 14.40 -22.77
N THR A 333 6.29 14.42 -23.87
CA THR A 333 4.84 14.68 -23.91
C THR A 333 4.13 13.51 -24.59
N PRO A 334 4.00 12.35 -23.92
CA PRO A 334 3.36 11.18 -24.51
C PRO A 334 1.86 11.44 -24.75
N PRO A 335 1.36 11.28 -25.98
CA PRO A 335 -0.03 11.60 -26.32
C PRO A 335 -1.08 10.88 -25.48
N LEU A 336 -0.82 9.62 -25.09
CA LEU A 336 -1.75 8.89 -24.21
C LEU A 336 -1.91 9.59 -22.85
N ILE A 337 -0.79 9.96 -22.21
CA ILE A 337 -0.86 10.60 -20.88
C ILE A 337 -1.47 11.99 -21.00
N ASP A 338 -1.19 12.73 -22.08
CA ASP A 338 -1.84 14.02 -22.37
C ASP A 338 -3.35 13.87 -22.49
N MET A 339 -3.81 12.86 -23.24
CA MET A 339 -5.24 12.56 -23.40
C MET A 339 -5.90 12.20 -22.07
N ILE A 340 -5.28 11.32 -21.26
CA ILE A 340 -5.83 10.94 -19.94
C ILE A 340 -5.91 12.16 -19.01
N SER A 341 -4.84 12.96 -18.96
CA SER A 341 -4.71 14.07 -18.02
C SER A 341 -5.66 15.23 -18.31
N ASN A 342 -6.05 15.41 -19.58
CA ASN A 342 -6.92 16.50 -20.01
C ASN A 342 -8.34 16.01 -20.37
N ASP A 343 -8.67 14.76 -20.09
CA ASP A 343 -9.99 14.21 -20.36
C ASP A 343 -11.05 14.80 -19.39
N PRO A 344 -12.18 15.33 -19.88
CA PRO A 344 -13.19 15.96 -19.03
C PRO A 344 -13.93 14.99 -18.12
N ILE A 345 -14.03 13.70 -18.49
CA ILE A 345 -14.62 12.66 -17.63
C ILE A 345 -13.62 12.25 -16.55
N LEU A 346 -12.33 12.20 -16.87
CA LEU A 346 -11.26 11.83 -15.93
C LEU A 346 -10.74 13.00 -15.07
N GLY A 347 -11.19 14.24 -15.32
CA GLY A 347 -10.70 15.48 -14.68
C GLY A 347 -10.87 15.63 -13.16
N GLY A 348 -11.25 14.57 -12.45
CA GLY A 348 -11.24 14.49 -10.97
C GLY A 348 -10.94 13.09 -10.44
N VAL A 349 -10.50 12.19 -11.33
CA VAL A 349 -10.15 10.79 -11.05
C VAL A 349 -8.71 10.74 -10.57
N LYS A 350 -8.41 9.89 -9.59
CA LYS A 350 -7.05 9.78 -9.05
C LYS A 350 -6.18 8.94 -9.99
N LEU A 351 -5.03 9.47 -10.38
CA LEU A 351 -4.11 8.80 -11.31
C LEU A 351 -2.77 8.57 -10.60
N ILE A 352 -2.39 7.31 -10.45
CA ILE A 352 -1.18 6.88 -9.74
C ILE A 352 -0.30 6.08 -10.70
N ALA A 353 0.97 6.46 -10.87
CA ALA A 353 1.90 5.78 -11.75
C ALA A 353 2.91 4.95 -10.96
N GLU A 354 3.11 3.69 -11.37
CA GLU A 354 4.36 2.99 -11.14
C GLU A 354 5.39 3.47 -12.18
N ALA A 355 6.13 4.53 -11.85
CA ALA A 355 6.97 5.25 -12.81
C ALA A 355 8.31 4.54 -13.10
N TRP A 356 8.27 3.25 -13.47
CA TRP A 356 9.41 2.49 -14.03
C TRP A 356 8.93 1.40 -14.99
N ASP A 357 9.86 0.69 -15.66
CA ASP A 357 9.57 -0.54 -16.42
C ASP A 357 10.73 -1.55 -16.37
N ALA A 358 10.48 -2.78 -16.82
CA ALA A 358 11.49 -3.85 -16.83
C ALA A 358 12.57 -3.66 -17.92
N GLY A 359 12.40 -2.67 -18.81
CA GLY A 359 13.42 -2.21 -19.75
C GLY A 359 14.52 -1.35 -19.13
N GLY A 360 14.45 -1.10 -17.81
CA GLY A 360 15.43 -0.32 -17.06
C GLY A 360 15.16 1.18 -17.02
N LEU A 361 14.01 1.65 -17.52
CA LEU A 361 13.60 3.05 -17.39
C LEU A 361 13.05 3.31 -16.00
N TYR A 362 13.51 4.41 -15.38
CA TYR A 362 13.09 4.83 -14.05
C TYR A 362 12.77 6.33 -14.07
N GLN A 363 11.49 6.67 -13.86
CA GLN A 363 10.93 8.01 -14.03
C GLN A 363 10.38 8.60 -12.71
N VAL A 364 10.64 7.99 -11.55
CA VAL A 364 10.16 8.54 -10.27
C VAL A 364 10.69 9.97 -10.05
N GLY A 365 9.78 10.91 -9.77
CA GLY A 365 10.02 12.35 -9.68
C GLY A 365 9.94 13.08 -11.03
N GLN A 366 9.85 12.35 -12.14
CA GLN A 366 9.94 12.89 -13.51
C GLN A 366 8.84 12.36 -14.45
N PHE A 367 7.87 11.59 -13.96
CA PHE A 367 6.79 11.08 -14.79
C PHE A 367 5.98 12.26 -15.39
N PRO A 368 5.64 12.25 -16.69
CA PRO A 368 4.80 13.29 -17.29
C PRO A 368 3.46 13.39 -16.57
N HIS A 369 3.18 14.51 -15.90
CA HIS A 369 2.16 14.52 -14.85
C HIS A 369 1.03 15.54 -15.00
N TRP A 370 1.15 16.61 -15.80
CA TRP A 370 0.13 17.68 -15.91
C TRP A 370 -0.44 18.17 -14.55
N ASN A 371 0.32 18.01 -13.46
CA ASN A 371 -0.09 18.22 -12.06
C ASN A 371 -1.30 17.38 -11.56
N VAL A 372 -1.62 16.28 -12.22
CA VAL A 372 -2.73 15.38 -11.84
C VAL A 372 -2.27 13.94 -11.53
N TRP A 373 -1.02 13.58 -11.85
CA TRP A 373 -0.47 12.25 -11.59
C TRP A 373 0.39 12.19 -10.34
N SER A 374 0.07 11.23 -9.49
CA SER A 374 0.88 10.83 -8.34
C SER A 374 1.71 9.60 -8.69
N GLU A 375 2.69 9.29 -7.86
CA GLU A 375 3.63 8.21 -8.14
C GLU A 375 3.84 7.34 -6.91
N TRP A 376 3.93 6.03 -7.13
CA TRP A 376 4.52 5.13 -6.14
C TRP A 376 5.97 5.54 -5.86
N ASN A 377 6.24 6.01 -4.65
CA ASN A 377 7.56 6.50 -4.27
C ASN A 377 8.48 5.36 -3.81
N GLY A 378 9.09 4.66 -4.77
CA GLY A 378 10.08 3.61 -4.49
C GLY A 378 11.30 4.11 -3.70
N LYS A 379 11.66 5.39 -3.82
CA LYS A 379 12.76 5.98 -3.02
C LYS A 379 12.39 6.13 -1.55
N TYR A 380 11.14 6.50 -1.25
CA TYR A 380 10.62 6.52 0.11
C TYR A 380 10.77 5.14 0.76
N ARG A 381 10.29 4.09 0.08
CA ARG A 381 10.42 2.70 0.53
C ARG A 381 11.86 2.37 0.90
N ASP A 382 12.80 2.65 -0.01
CA ASP A 382 14.19 2.24 0.15
C ASP A 382 14.91 3.00 1.28
N ILE A 383 14.73 4.33 1.34
CA ILE A 383 15.33 5.18 2.37
C ILE A 383 14.77 4.84 3.75
N VAL A 384 13.46 4.66 3.87
CA VAL A 384 12.82 4.31 5.15
C VAL A 384 13.29 2.94 5.62
N ARG A 385 13.35 1.93 4.74
CA ARG A 385 13.91 0.60 5.04
C ARG A 385 15.34 0.69 5.57
N GLN A 386 16.20 1.47 4.90
CA GLN A 386 17.60 1.65 5.31
C GLN A 386 17.76 2.39 6.64
N PHE A 387 17.04 3.48 6.84
CA PHE A 387 17.16 4.28 8.06
C PHE A 387 16.62 3.52 9.28
N ILE A 388 15.41 2.95 9.19
CA ILE A 388 14.75 2.27 10.31
C ILE A 388 15.49 1.01 10.76
N LYS A 389 16.19 0.30 9.84
CA LYS A 389 17.07 -0.82 10.23
C LYS A 389 18.43 -0.39 10.81
N GLY A 390 18.73 0.91 10.84
CA GLY A 390 19.94 1.46 11.46
C GLY A 390 21.17 1.45 10.54
N THR A 391 21.04 1.92 9.30
CA THR A 391 22.14 2.00 8.31
C THR A 391 22.77 3.40 8.25
N ASP A 392 24.08 3.47 8.03
CA ASP A 392 24.81 4.73 7.84
C ASP A 392 24.38 5.45 6.55
N GLY A 393 24.35 6.79 6.58
CA GLY A 393 24.17 7.66 5.43
C GLY A 393 22.74 8.09 5.11
N PHE A 394 21.73 7.67 5.89
CA PHE A 394 20.31 7.83 5.49
C PHE A 394 19.50 8.89 6.27
N ALA A 395 20.04 9.51 7.32
CA ALA A 395 19.26 10.42 8.16
C ALA A 395 18.68 11.63 7.40
N GLY A 396 19.48 12.27 6.54
CA GLY A 396 19.03 13.39 5.71
C GLY A 396 17.95 12.99 4.70
N GLY A 397 18.16 11.89 3.97
CA GLY A 397 17.14 11.36 3.06
C GLY A 397 15.85 10.96 3.77
N PHE A 398 15.96 10.39 4.98
CA PHE A 398 14.80 10.05 5.80
C PHE A 398 14.00 11.28 6.23
N ALA A 399 14.68 12.37 6.58
CA ALA A 399 14.05 13.65 6.87
C ALA A 399 13.30 14.22 5.63
N GLU A 400 13.86 14.07 4.43
CA GLU A 400 13.15 14.45 3.20
C GLU A 400 11.92 13.58 2.94
N CYS A 401 11.99 12.26 3.21
CA CYS A 401 10.84 11.37 3.15
C CYS A 401 9.71 11.80 4.10
N LEU A 402 10.04 12.16 5.34
CA LEU A 402 9.07 12.69 6.31
C LEU A 402 8.40 13.99 5.82
N CYS A 403 9.08 14.78 4.99
CA CYS A 403 8.54 16.00 4.37
C CYS A 403 7.80 15.76 3.04
N GLY A 404 7.59 14.52 2.61
CA GLY A 404 6.88 14.22 1.35
C GLY A 404 7.79 14.27 0.12
N SER A 405 9.09 14.03 0.31
CA SER A 405 10.11 13.98 -0.75
C SER A 405 10.16 15.22 -1.65
N PRO A 406 10.38 16.44 -1.08
CA PRO A 406 10.47 17.67 -1.86
C PRO A 406 11.53 17.63 -2.96
N HIS A 407 12.62 16.88 -2.76
CA HIS A 407 13.68 16.70 -3.76
C HIS A 407 13.19 16.03 -5.07
N LEU A 408 12.08 15.29 -5.03
CA LEU A 408 11.46 14.69 -6.22
C LEU A 408 10.37 15.58 -6.80
N TYR A 409 9.52 16.13 -5.95
CA TYR A 409 8.23 16.65 -6.38
C TYR A 409 8.15 18.18 -6.38
N GLN A 410 8.88 18.87 -5.51
CA GLN A 410 8.70 20.32 -5.30
C GLN A 410 9.15 21.15 -6.52
N ALA A 411 10.31 20.83 -7.11
CA ALA A 411 10.86 21.60 -8.23
C ALA A 411 9.98 21.52 -9.48
N GLY A 412 9.25 20.42 -9.67
CA GLY A 412 8.32 20.22 -10.79
C GLY A 412 6.93 20.85 -10.60
N GLY A 413 6.71 21.62 -9.53
CA GLY A 413 5.42 22.26 -9.24
C GLY A 413 4.38 21.33 -8.60
N ARG A 414 4.78 20.10 -8.24
CA ARG A 414 3.92 19.15 -7.55
C ARG A 414 3.88 19.42 -6.04
N LYS A 415 2.99 18.71 -5.35
CA LYS A 415 2.68 18.82 -3.92
C LYS A 415 3.08 17.55 -3.17
N PRO A 416 3.18 17.55 -1.82
CA PRO A 416 3.54 16.37 -1.07
C PRO A 416 2.66 15.15 -1.38
N TRP A 417 1.36 15.36 -1.58
CA TRP A 417 0.39 14.30 -1.86
C TRP A 417 0.56 13.62 -3.24
N HIS A 418 1.45 14.13 -4.10
CA HIS A 418 1.85 13.40 -5.32
C HIS A 418 2.77 12.21 -5.01
N SER A 419 3.31 12.14 -3.79
CA SER A 419 4.07 10.99 -3.29
C SER A 419 3.14 9.97 -2.64
N ILE A 420 2.94 8.82 -3.29
CA ILE A 420 2.35 7.65 -2.63
C ILE A 420 3.47 6.94 -1.88
N ASN A 421 3.47 7.11 -0.56
CA ASN A 421 4.48 6.54 0.32
C ASN A 421 4.08 5.13 0.72
N PHE A 422 4.99 4.18 0.58
CA PHE A 422 4.76 2.80 1.02
C PHE A 422 6.04 2.18 1.54
N VAL A 423 5.90 1.25 2.50
CA VAL A 423 7.04 0.47 3.02
C VAL A 423 7.06 -0.93 2.41
N CYS A 424 5.90 -1.51 2.18
CA CYS A 424 5.66 -2.83 1.62
C CYS A 424 4.48 -2.74 0.64
N ALA A 425 4.46 -3.65 -0.33
CA ALA A 425 3.41 -3.81 -1.31
C ALA A 425 3.15 -5.32 -1.51
N HIS A 426 2.29 -5.69 -2.45
CA HIS A 426 2.12 -7.09 -2.87
C HIS A 426 3.45 -7.69 -3.36
N ASP A 427 4.25 -6.88 -4.05
CA ASP A 427 5.64 -7.16 -4.43
C ASP A 427 6.61 -7.01 -3.25
N GLY A 428 7.55 -7.96 -3.17
CA GLY A 428 8.55 -7.98 -2.13
C GLY A 428 8.05 -8.61 -0.83
N PHE A 429 8.77 -8.34 0.26
CA PHE A 429 8.41 -8.81 1.59
C PHE A 429 7.19 -8.08 2.14
N THR A 430 6.38 -8.81 2.92
CA THR A 430 5.45 -8.20 3.88
C THR A 430 6.22 -7.48 4.98
N LEU A 431 5.53 -6.65 5.76
CA LEU A 431 6.15 -5.91 6.86
C LEU A 431 6.75 -6.84 7.93
N ALA A 432 6.12 -7.99 8.19
CA ALA A 432 6.66 -8.98 9.12
C ALA A 432 7.91 -9.68 8.55
N ASP A 433 7.91 -9.98 7.25
CA ASP A 433 9.03 -10.66 6.60
C ASP A 433 10.24 -9.72 6.44
N LEU A 434 9.99 -8.43 6.22
CA LEU A 434 11.00 -7.36 6.16
C LEU A 434 11.89 -7.30 7.41
N VAL A 435 11.31 -7.64 8.58
CA VAL A 435 12.02 -7.64 9.87
C VAL A 435 12.45 -9.05 10.31
N THR A 436 12.20 -10.07 9.48
CA THR A 436 12.41 -11.49 9.81
C THR A 436 13.43 -12.17 8.91
N TYR A 437 13.61 -11.71 7.68
CA TYR A 437 14.46 -12.33 6.68
C TYR A 437 15.45 -11.35 6.05
N ASN A 438 16.71 -11.75 5.92
CA ASN A 438 17.73 -11.03 5.14
C ASN A 438 17.74 -11.49 3.67
N LYS A 439 17.26 -12.71 3.39
CA LYS A 439 17.26 -13.31 2.05
C LYS A 439 15.85 -13.70 1.63
N LYS A 440 15.58 -13.67 0.33
CA LYS A 440 14.35 -14.23 -0.24
C LYS A 440 14.40 -15.76 -0.28
N TYR A 441 13.23 -16.38 -0.09
CA TYR A 441 13.00 -17.82 -0.07
C TYR A 441 11.88 -18.19 -1.05
N ASN A 442 12.16 -17.98 -2.33
CA ASN A 442 11.24 -18.12 -3.45
C ASN A 442 11.36 -19.48 -4.15
N LEU A 443 12.09 -20.45 -3.58
CA LEU A 443 12.16 -21.81 -4.14
C LEU A 443 10.79 -22.42 -4.47
N PRO A 444 9.71 -22.21 -3.67
CA PRO A 444 8.37 -22.67 -4.02
C PRO A 444 7.80 -22.10 -5.33
N ASN A 445 8.33 -20.98 -5.84
CA ASN A 445 7.94 -20.38 -7.12
C ASN A 445 8.47 -21.19 -8.31
N GLY A 446 9.43 -22.10 -8.08
CA GLY A 446 9.98 -23.03 -9.06
C GLY A 446 10.86 -22.40 -10.13
N GLU A 447 11.38 -21.19 -9.89
CA GLU A 447 12.37 -20.52 -10.73
C GLU A 447 13.78 -20.56 -10.11
N ASN A 448 14.01 -21.54 -9.24
CA ASN A 448 15.26 -21.73 -8.49
C ASN A 448 15.72 -20.44 -7.78
N ASN A 449 14.79 -19.71 -7.17
CA ASN A 449 15.04 -18.47 -6.42
C ASN A 449 15.62 -17.31 -7.26
N ARG A 450 15.53 -17.38 -8.60
CA ARG A 450 15.98 -16.30 -9.49
C ARG A 450 15.02 -15.12 -9.48
N ASP A 451 13.73 -15.42 -9.38
CA ASP A 451 12.62 -14.47 -9.38
C ASP A 451 12.55 -13.62 -8.10
N GLY A 452 11.94 -12.43 -8.18
CA GLY A 452 11.78 -11.49 -7.06
C GLY A 452 13.02 -10.63 -6.76
N GLU A 453 12.84 -9.60 -5.92
CA GLU A 453 13.89 -8.62 -5.58
C GLU A 453 15.05 -9.26 -4.79
N ASN A 454 16.30 -8.96 -5.16
CA ASN A 454 17.49 -9.41 -4.43
C ASN A 454 17.86 -8.44 -3.30
N HIS A 455 17.67 -7.13 -3.50
CA HIS A 455 18.04 -6.06 -2.58
C HIS A 455 16.81 -5.56 -1.79
N ASN A 456 16.31 -6.39 -0.88
CA ASN A 456 15.09 -6.09 -0.11
C ASN A 456 15.27 -4.99 0.95
N LEU A 457 16.52 -4.61 1.25
CA LEU A 457 16.87 -3.64 2.31
C LEU A 457 16.29 -4.04 3.68
N SER A 458 16.18 -5.34 3.91
CA SER A 458 15.59 -5.95 5.10
C SER A 458 16.62 -6.18 6.22
N TRP A 459 16.13 -6.48 7.42
CA TRP A 459 16.97 -6.96 8.52
C TRP A 459 16.21 -7.94 9.41
N ASN A 460 16.72 -9.16 9.54
CA ASN A 460 16.13 -10.24 10.35
C ASN A 460 16.09 -10.00 11.88
N CYS A 461 16.57 -8.84 12.34
CA CYS A 461 16.65 -8.44 13.75
C CYS A 461 17.56 -9.31 14.62
N GLY A 462 18.43 -10.12 14.01
CA GLY A 462 19.48 -10.90 14.69
C GLY A 462 19.46 -12.41 14.39
N GLU A 463 18.31 -12.98 14.00
CA GLU A 463 18.14 -14.41 13.69
C GLU A 463 17.26 -14.54 12.44
N GLU A 464 17.57 -15.46 11.53
CA GLU A 464 16.83 -15.63 10.27
C GLU A 464 15.57 -16.48 10.49
N GLY A 465 14.42 -16.02 9.98
CA GLY A 465 13.17 -16.78 10.03
C GLY A 465 12.37 -16.66 11.33
N GLU A 466 11.22 -17.33 11.38
CA GLU A 466 10.22 -17.16 12.45
C GLU A 466 10.66 -17.70 13.83
N PHE A 467 11.51 -18.71 13.84
CA PHE A 467 12.05 -19.33 15.06
C PHE A 467 13.23 -18.52 15.58
N ALA A 468 12.94 -17.59 16.49
CA ALA A 468 13.95 -16.74 17.10
C ALA A 468 13.76 -16.57 18.61
N ARG A 469 14.83 -16.14 19.31
CA ARG A 469 14.78 -15.76 20.73
C ARG A 469 13.74 -14.67 21.00
N LEU A 470 13.21 -14.65 22.23
CA LEU A 470 12.17 -13.69 22.64
C LEU A 470 12.62 -12.22 22.49
N SER A 471 13.91 -11.93 22.70
CA SER A 471 14.48 -10.61 22.47
C SER A 471 14.37 -10.16 21.01
N VAL A 472 14.65 -11.06 20.05
CA VAL A 472 14.51 -10.80 18.61
C VAL A 472 13.04 -10.58 18.27
N LYS A 473 12.12 -11.43 18.74
CA LYS A 473 10.68 -11.27 18.51
C LYS A 473 10.15 -9.93 19.03
N ARG A 474 10.63 -9.46 20.19
CA ARG A 474 10.29 -8.13 20.75
C ARG A 474 10.82 -6.99 19.88
N LEU A 475 12.03 -7.14 19.34
CA LEU A 475 12.60 -6.15 18.41
C LEU A 475 11.82 -6.12 17.09
N ARG A 476 11.44 -7.26 16.53
CA ARG A 476 10.60 -7.34 15.31
C ARG A 476 9.25 -6.65 15.51
N LYS A 477 8.54 -6.94 16.61
CA LYS A 477 7.28 -6.27 16.98
C LYS A 477 7.41 -4.74 17.01
N ARG A 478 8.55 -4.25 17.47
CA ARG A 478 8.85 -2.83 17.55
C ARG A 478 9.22 -2.23 16.20
N GLN A 479 10.03 -2.91 15.40
CA GLN A 479 10.37 -2.48 14.05
C GLN A 479 9.13 -2.36 13.16
N MET A 480 8.20 -3.32 13.22
CA MET A 480 6.92 -3.22 12.49
C MET A 480 6.16 -1.94 12.86
N ARG A 481 6.08 -1.62 14.17
CA ARG A 481 5.48 -0.36 14.62
C ARG A 481 6.27 0.87 14.19
N ASN A 482 7.60 0.84 14.20
CA ASN A 482 8.43 1.97 13.76
C ASN A 482 8.20 2.30 12.28
N PHE A 483 8.13 1.27 11.43
CA PHE A 483 7.78 1.44 10.02
C PHE A 483 6.38 2.03 9.86
N PHE A 484 5.40 1.53 10.60
CA PHE A 484 4.02 2.04 10.54
C PHE A 484 3.91 3.48 11.07
N VAL A 485 4.62 3.82 12.15
CA VAL A 485 4.71 5.19 12.67
C VAL A 485 5.30 6.12 11.60
N CYS A 486 6.42 5.74 11.00
CA CYS A 486 7.06 6.52 9.93
C CYS A 486 6.09 6.76 8.76
N LEU A 487 5.40 5.71 8.31
CA LEU A 487 4.41 5.82 7.25
C LEU A 487 3.28 6.82 7.60
N MET A 488 2.75 6.73 8.81
CA MET A 488 1.60 7.54 9.23
C MET A 488 1.94 8.98 9.61
N VAL A 489 3.19 9.31 9.93
CA VAL A 489 3.62 10.68 10.28
C VAL A 489 4.36 11.40 9.15
N SER A 490 4.61 10.73 8.02
CA SER A 490 5.19 11.36 6.84
C SER A 490 4.15 12.21 6.09
N GLN A 491 4.57 13.33 5.52
CA GLN A 491 3.78 14.01 4.50
C GLN A 491 3.72 13.15 3.22
N GLY A 492 2.69 13.35 2.41
CA GLY A 492 2.35 12.46 1.28
C GLY A 492 1.19 11.54 1.62
N VAL A 493 0.86 10.61 0.73
CA VAL A 493 -0.27 9.70 0.89
C VAL A 493 0.24 8.32 1.32
N PRO A 494 -0.09 7.81 2.51
CA PRO A 494 0.36 6.49 2.94
C PRO A 494 -0.44 5.39 2.26
N MET A 495 0.28 4.37 1.80
CA MET A 495 -0.26 3.09 1.34
C MET A 495 0.38 1.96 2.15
N PHE A 496 -0.43 0.98 2.57
CA PHE A 496 0.06 -0.25 3.17
C PHE A 496 -0.67 -1.48 2.64
N TYR A 497 0.04 -2.61 2.65
CA TYR A 497 -0.39 -3.86 2.02
C TYR A 497 -1.25 -4.71 2.93
N MET A 498 -2.21 -5.41 2.32
CA MET A 498 -3.10 -6.35 2.97
C MET A 498 -2.38 -7.33 3.91
N GLY A 499 -2.66 -7.19 5.20
CA GLY A 499 -2.19 -8.07 6.26
C GLY A 499 -0.97 -7.55 7.03
N ASP A 500 -0.32 -6.48 6.58
CA ASP A 500 0.78 -5.85 7.32
C ASP A 500 0.32 -5.36 8.71
N GLU A 501 -0.95 -4.95 8.83
CA GLU A 501 -1.57 -4.47 10.06
C GLU A 501 -1.70 -5.53 11.17
N TYR A 502 -1.58 -6.82 10.84
CA TYR A 502 -1.50 -7.90 11.84
C TYR A 502 -0.20 -8.69 11.78
N GLY A 503 0.72 -8.32 10.89
CA GLY A 503 2.01 -9.00 10.72
C GLY A 503 1.90 -10.27 9.90
N HIS A 504 1.18 -10.24 8.77
CA HIS A 504 1.11 -11.34 7.81
C HIS A 504 2.51 -11.74 7.33
N THR A 505 2.73 -13.04 7.15
CA THR A 505 4.01 -13.59 6.68
C THR A 505 3.79 -14.42 5.43
N LYS A 506 4.74 -14.31 4.49
CA LYS A 506 4.85 -15.16 3.31
C LYS A 506 5.96 -16.21 3.48
N GLY A 507 6.46 -16.39 4.70
CA GLY A 507 7.55 -17.32 5.01
C GLY A 507 8.89 -16.93 4.38
N GLY A 508 9.10 -15.64 4.11
CA GLY A 508 10.29 -15.14 3.43
C GLY A 508 10.22 -15.26 1.90
N ASN A 509 9.08 -15.64 1.32
CA ASN A 509 8.86 -15.51 -0.11
C ASN A 509 8.49 -14.06 -0.45
N ASN A 510 9.33 -13.40 -1.25
CA ASN A 510 9.14 -11.98 -1.59
C ASN A 510 8.51 -11.78 -2.98
N ASN A 511 8.00 -12.84 -3.60
CA ASN A 511 7.39 -12.77 -4.92
C ASN A 511 6.31 -13.84 -5.07
N THR A 512 5.19 -13.67 -4.38
CA THR A 512 4.19 -14.73 -4.24
C THR A 512 3.16 -14.78 -5.38
N TYR A 513 3.51 -14.27 -6.55
CA TYR A 513 2.63 -14.14 -7.72
C TYR A 513 1.92 -15.42 -8.14
N CYS A 514 2.55 -16.58 -7.88
CA CYS A 514 2.10 -17.85 -8.42
C CYS A 514 1.31 -18.74 -7.44
N HIS A 515 0.90 -18.23 -6.27
CA HIS A 515 0.36 -19.04 -5.15
C HIS A 515 -1.08 -18.70 -4.78
N ASP A 516 -2.03 -19.58 -5.14
CA ASP A 516 -3.40 -19.56 -4.59
C ASP A 516 -3.46 -20.32 -3.26
N SER A 517 -2.86 -19.76 -2.20
CA SER A 517 -2.76 -20.42 -0.89
C SER A 517 -2.70 -19.42 0.27
N TYR A 518 -2.60 -19.94 1.50
CA TYR A 518 -2.53 -19.15 2.73
C TYR A 518 -1.42 -18.09 2.74
N VAL A 519 -0.41 -18.22 1.88
CA VAL A 519 0.67 -17.23 1.70
C VAL A 519 0.12 -15.90 1.19
N ASN A 520 -0.93 -15.91 0.35
CA ASN A 520 -1.57 -14.71 -0.18
C ASN A 520 -2.98 -14.45 0.38
N TYR A 521 -3.50 -15.34 1.23
CA TYR A 521 -4.81 -15.14 1.84
C TYR A 521 -4.69 -14.33 3.13
N PHE A 522 -5.63 -13.41 3.32
CA PHE A 522 -5.82 -12.74 4.60
C PHE A 522 -6.18 -13.78 5.66
N ARG A 523 -5.42 -13.77 6.77
CA ARG A 523 -5.56 -14.73 7.86
C ARG A 523 -6.37 -14.14 9.00
N TRP A 524 -7.69 -14.19 8.87
CA TRP A 524 -8.65 -13.67 9.87
C TRP A 524 -8.47 -14.30 11.26
N ASP A 525 -8.10 -15.58 11.31
CA ASP A 525 -7.73 -16.31 12.54
C ASP A 525 -6.43 -15.79 13.19
N LYS A 526 -5.48 -15.31 12.37
CA LYS A 526 -4.20 -14.77 12.86
C LYS A 526 -4.30 -13.31 13.27
N LYS A 527 -5.19 -12.53 12.63
CA LYS A 527 -5.52 -11.18 13.08
C LYS A 527 -5.93 -11.18 14.56
N GLU A 528 -6.79 -12.10 14.98
CA GLU A 528 -7.23 -12.22 16.37
C GLU A 528 -6.07 -12.54 17.32
N GLN A 529 -5.15 -13.41 16.89
CA GLN A 529 -3.94 -13.78 17.64
C GLN A 529 -2.95 -12.59 17.79
N TYR A 530 -2.89 -11.69 16.81
CA TYR A 530 -2.00 -10.52 16.78
C TYR A 530 -2.76 -9.19 16.95
N SER A 531 -3.82 -9.20 17.77
CA SER A 531 -4.68 -8.04 18.04
C SER A 531 -3.93 -6.79 18.53
N GLU A 532 -2.76 -6.95 19.16
CA GLU A 532 -1.90 -5.85 19.62
C GLU A 532 -1.43 -4.94 18.47
N LEU A 533 -0.91 -5.51 17.38
CA LEU A 533 -0.40 -4.73 16.24
C LEU A 533 -1.55 -4.12 15.45
N HIS A 534 -2.64 -4.88 15.30
CA HIS A 534 -3.85 -4.41 14.65
C HIS A 534 -4.44 -3.19 15.37
N ARG A 535 -4.59 -3.27 16.71
CA ARG A 535 -5.00 -2.13 17.54
C ARG A 535 -4.09 -0.92 17.31
N PHE A 536 -2.78 -1.12 17.34
CA PHE A 536 -1.82 -0.05 17.11
C PHE A 536 -2.02 0.63 15.74
N CYS A 537 -2.22 -0.17 14.69
CA CYS A 537 -2.44 0.35 13.34
C CYS A 537 -3.75 1.15 13.23
N CYS A 538 -4.87 0.63 13.76
CA CYS A 538 -6.14 1.38 13.83
C CYS A 538 -5.97 2.75 14.50
N LEU A 539 -5.28 2.77 15.65
CA LEU A 539 -5.07 4.00 16.42
C LEU A 539 -4.14 4.97 15.70
N MET A 540 -3.08 4.49 15.04
CA MET A 540 -2.17 5.33 14.24
C MET A 540 -2.85 5.93 13.02
N THR A 541 -3.69 5.16 12.30
CA THR A 541 -4.47 5.67 11.17
C THR A 541 -5.47 6.74 11.63
N LYS A 542 -6.16 6.50 12.75
CA LYS A 542 -7.05 7.48 13.37
C LYS A 542 -6.30 8.75 13.78
N PHE A 543 -5.15 8.61 14.44
CA PHE A 543 -4.31 9.72 14.87
C PHE A 543 -3.87 10.59 13.69
N ARG A 544 -3.43 9.97 12.58
CA ARG A 544 -3.08 10.69 11.36
C ARG A 544 -4.25 11.55 10.86
N LYS A 545 -5.46 10.98 10.78
CA LYS A 545 -6.66 11.70 10.33
C LYS A 545 -7.05 12.86 11.24
N GLU A 546 -6.76 12.75 12.53
CA GLU A 546 -7.05 13.79 13.52
C GLU A 546 -6.00 14.91 13.50
N CYS A 547 -4.77 14.64 13.07
CA CYS A 547 -3.67 15.62 12.97
C CYS A 547 -3.64 16.30 11.61
N GLU A 548 -4.10 17.55 11.54
CA GLU A 548 -4.05 18.34 10.31
C GLU A 548 -2.62 18.54 9.80
N GLY A 549 -1.64 18.64 10.71
CA GLY A 549 -0.23 18.76 10.37
C GLY A 549 0.33 17.60 9.56
N LEU A 550 -0.28 16.41 9.60
CA LEU A 550 0.22 15.21 8.91
C LEU A 550 -0.33 15.04 7.47
N GLY A 551 -1.10 16.00 6.97
CA GLY A 551 -1.66 16.03 5.62
C GLY A 551 -1.70 17.44 5.03
N LEU A 552 -0.52 18.10 4.97
CA LEU A 552 -0.41 19.47 4.48
C LEU A 552 -0.64 19.56 2.97
N GLU A 553 -1.21 20.68 2.54
CA GLU A 553 -1.38 21.02 1.12
C GLU A 553 -0.03 21.28 0.42
N ASP A 554 0.90 21.90 1.15
CA ASP A 554 2.21 22.30 0.68
C ASP A 554 3.32 21.69 1.52
N PHE A 555 4.53 21.64 0.95
CA PHE A 555 5.72 21.16 1.65
C PHE A 555 5.93 21.96 2.96
N PRO A 556 6.25 21.28 4.07
CA PRO A 556 6.43 21.94 5.34
C PRO A 556 7.61 22.92 5.28
N THR A 557 7.40 24.12 5.80
CA THR A 557 8.45 25.14 5.95
C THR A 557 9.01 25.12 7.38
N ALA A 558 10.14 25.81 7.60
CA ALA A 558 10.75 25.96 8.94
C ALA A 558 9.82 26.60 9.99
N LYS A 559 8.74 27.29 9.56
CA LYS A 559 7.71 27.82 10.47
C LYS A 559 6.78 26.73 11.01
N ARG A 560 6.61 25.66 10.24
CA ARG A 560 5.68 24.56 10.49
C ARG A 560 6.37 23.36 11.12
N LEU A 561 7.57 23.01 10.65
CA LEU A 561 8.36 21.87 11.10
C LEU A 561 9.77 22.32 11.52
N GLN A 562 10.26 21.82 12.65
CA GLN A 562 11.60 22.08 13.17
C GLN A 562 12.30 20.74 13.44
N TRP A 563 13.55 20.61 13.01
CA TRP A 563 14.35 19.40 13.24
C TRP A 563 15.10 19.46 14.56
N HIS A 564 15.22 18.31 15.22
CA HIS A 564 15.92 18.14 16.49
C HIS A 564 16.83 16.91 16.43
N GLY A 565 17.82 16.88 17.32
CA GLY A 565 18.59 15.68 17.61
C GLY A 565 18.31 15.23 19.04
N HIS A 566 19.33 14.68 19.71
CA HIS A 566 19.27 14.43 21.15
C HIS A 566 19.04 15.72 21.97
N GLN A 567 19.35 16.88 21.38
CA GLN A 567 19.07 18.21 21.92
C GLN A 567 18.17 19.01 20.96
N PRO A 568 17.32 19.93 21.47
CA PRO A 568 16.45 20.75 20.64
C PRO A 568 17.23 21.61 19.64
N GLY A 569 16.80 21.63 18.37
CA GLY A 569 17.39 22.49 17.33
C GLY A 569 18.77 22.05 16.84
N LYS A 570 19.26 20.88 17.28
CA LYS A 570 20.56 20.32 16.91
C LYS A 570 20.43 18.93 16.27
N PRO A 571 19.83 18.82 15.07
CA PRO A 571 19.75 17.55 14.37
C PRO A 571 21.13 17.03 13.96
N ASP A 572 21.26 15.70 13.86
CA ASP A 572 22.47 15.03 13.37
C ASP A 572 22.23 14.46 11.97
N TRP A 573 22.88 15.07 10.98
CA TRP A 573 22.85 14.65 9.57
C TRP A 573 24.15 13.98 9.13
N SER A 574 25.02 13.61 10.07
CA SER A 574 26.25 12.90 9.76
C SER A 574 25.96 11.51 9.20
N GLU A 575 26.95 10.93 8.52
CA GLU A 575 26.86 9.58 7.96
C GLU A 575 26.51 8.53 9.03
N ASN A 576 26.99 8.70 10.26
CA ASN A 576 26.75 7.74 11.34
C ASN A 576 25.48 8.03 12.15
N SER A 577 24.66 9.00 11.73
CA SER A 577 23.45 9.37 12.46
C SER A 577 22.49 8.19 12.56
N ARG A 578 21.87 8.04 13.75
CA ARG A 578 20.86 7.03 14.09
C ARG A 578 19.64 7.63 14.76
N PHE A 579 19.46 8.94 14.61
CA PHE A 579 18.44 9.67 15.31
C PHE A 579 17.90 10.81 14.44
N VAL A 580 16.59 10.80 14.21
CA VAL A 580 15.88 11.90 13.55
C VAL A 580 14.65 12.24 14.37
N ALA A 581 14.49 13.52 14.70
CA ALA A 581 13.31 14.01 15.39
C ALA A 581 12.85 15.34 14.81
N PHE A 582 11.55 15.59 14.88
CA PHE A 582 10.97 16.87 14.51
C PHE A 582 9.85 17.27 15.45
N SER A 583 9.65 18.58 15.61
CA SER A 583 8.39 19.14 16.12
C SER A 583 7.62 19.76 14.97
N MET A 584 6.31 19.64 15.01
CA MET A 584 5.40 20.19 14.01
C MET A 584 4.22 20.85 14.69
N LYS A 585 3.94 22.10 14.29
CA LYS A 585 2.72 22.79 14.72
C LYS A 585 1.52 22.12 14.09
N ASP A 586 0.47 21.94 14.87
CA ASP A 586 -0.78 21.34 14.43
C ASP A 586 -1.94 22.20 14.94
N GLU A 587 -2.92 22.52 14.12
CA GLU A 587 -4.01 23.41 14.55
C GLU A 587 -4.97 22.74 15.54
N ARG A 588 -5.04 21.40 15.56
CA ARG A 588 -5.95 20.61 16.40
C ARG A 588 -5.27 20.09 17.66
N GLN A 589 -4.06 19.54 17.52
CA GLN A 589 -3.23 18.99 18.59
C GLN A 589 -2.25 20.00 19.20
N GLY A 590 -2.22 21.23 18.67
CA GLY A 590 -1.33 22.31 19.09
C GLY A 590 0.08 22.17 18.51
N GLU A 591 0.84 21.18 18.96
CA GLU A 591 2.16 20.87 18.40
C GLU A 591 2.53 19.43 18.79
N ILE A 592 3.04 18.68 17.81
CA ILE A 592 3.47 17.29 17.94
C ILE A 592 4.99 17.21 17.92
N TYR A 593 5.57 16.27 18.65
CA TYR A 593 6.99 15.90 18.59
C TYR A 593 7.09 14.44 18.21
N VAL A 594 7.87 14.13 17.19
CA VAL A 594 8.10 12.78 16.69
C VAL A 594 9.59 12.51 16.69
N ALA A 595 10.01 11.37 17.20
CA ALA A 595 11.41 10.96 17.15
C ALA A 595 11.56 9.49 16.79
N PHE A 596 12.61 9.19 16.03
CA PHE A 596 13.03 7.85 15.62
C PHE A 596 14.45 7.62 16.11
N ASN A 597 14.62 6.71 17.07
CA ASN A 597 15.92 6.21 17.49
C ASN A 597 16.16 4.86 16.78
N THR A 598 17.02 4.84 15.78
CA THR A 598 17.40 3.63 15.03
C THR A 598 18.75 3.08 15.48
N SER A 599 19.25 3.57 16.63
CA SER A 599 20.47 3.08 17.26
C SER A 599 20.22 1.75 17.98
N HIS A 600 21.27 0.95 18.06
CA HIS A 600 21.32 -0.22 18.93
C HIS A 600 21.41 0.15 20.43
N LEU A 601 21.65 1.43 20.74
CA LEU A 601 21.68 1.98 22.10
C LEU A 601 20.39 2.73 22.44
N PRO A 602 19.93 2.67 23.71
CA PRO A 602 18.90 3.59 24.19
C PRO A 602 19.44 5.03 24.25
N ALA A 603 18.54 6.00 24.26
CA ALA A 603 18.87 7.43 24.31
C ALA A 603 17.95 8.16 25.29
N VAL A 604 18.46 9.22 25.93
CA VAL A 604 17.62 10.20 26.63
C VAL A 604 17.64 11.46 25.77
N VAL A 605 16.45 11.91 25.35
CA VAL A 605 16.31 13.05 24.45
C VAL A 605 15.79 14.26 25.22
N GLU A 606 16.36 15.42 24.95
CA GLU A 606 15.87 16.69 25.48
C GLU A 606 14.83 17.26 24.51
N LEU A 607 13.64 17.54 25.04
CA LEU A 607 12.47 18.02 24.32
C LEU A 607 12.49 19.54 24.22
N PRO A 608 12.01 20.14 23.10
CA PRO A 608 11.97 21.58 22.97
C PRO A 608 11.04 22.20 24.02
N GLU A 609 11.57 23.16 24.79
CA GLU A 609 10.80 23.89 25.80
C GLU A 609 9.78 24.83 25.14
N ARG A 610 8.56 24.83 25.66
CA ARG A 610 7.49 25.77 25.30
C ARG A 610 6.88 26.33 26.58
N ALA A 611 6.98 27.64 26.76
CA ALA A 611 6.50 28.30 27.97
C ALA A 611 5.02 27.98 28.25
N GLY A 612 4.72 27.49 29.46
CA GLY A 612 3.36 27.18 29.89
C GLY A 612 2.73 25.95 29.23
N ARG A 613 3.54 25.05 28.65
CA ARG A 613 3.07 23.77 28.11
C ARG A 613 3.98 22.64 28.59
N ARG A 614 3.43 21.43 28.60
CA ARG A 614 4.20 20.19 28.81
C ARG A 614 4.00 19.24 27.63
N TRP A 615 4.97 18.36 27.44
CA TRP A 615 4.84 17.23 26.53
C TRP A 615 4.17 16.06 27.25
N GLU A 616 3.23 15.40 26.59
CA GLU A 616 2.68 14.12 27.04
C GLU A 616 2.89 13.06 25.96
N PRO A 617 3.32 11.84 26.35
CA PRO A 617 3.47 10.74 25.40
C PRO A 617 2.10 10.27 24.90
N VAL A 618 2.03 9.99 23.61
CA VAL A 618 0.88 9.34 22.96
C VAL A 618 1.31 7.99 22.39
N VAL A 619 2.47 7.94 21.74
CA VAL A 619 3.00 6.71 21.13
C VAL A 619 4.41 6.46 21.65
N ASP A 620 4.70 5.22 22.02
CA ASP A 620 6.04 4.76 22.36
C ASP A 620 6.18 3.26 21.99
N THR A 621 6.81 3.00 20.84
CA THR A 621 6.97 1.62 20.35
C THR A 621 7.88 0.77 21.23
N GLY A 622 8.61 1.39 22.17
CA GLY A 622 9.42 0.71 23.16
C GLY A 622 8.61 0.07 24.29
N LYS A 623 7.32 0.41 24.43
CA LYS A 623 6.40 -0.15 25.44
C LYS A 623 5.60 -1.34 24.91
N PRO A 624 5.20 -2.28 25.78
CA PRO A 624 4.25 -3.33 25.39
C PRO A 624 2.85 -2.76 25.19
N ALA A 625 2.05 -3.40 24.35
CA ALA A 625 0.63 -3.10 24.25
C ALA A 625 -0.08 -3.35 25.60
N PRO A 626 -1.13 -2.58 25.95
CA PRO A 626 -1.70 -1.47 25.17
C PRO A 626 -0.96 -0.14 25.33
N TYR A 627 0.10 -0.06 26.14
CA TYR A 627 0.83 1.16 26.46
C TYR A 627 1.78 1.66 25.36
N ASP A 628 1.86 0.92 24.25
CA ASP A 628 2.51 1.37 23.01
C ASP A 628 1.76 2.54 22.36
N PHE A 629 0.47 2.67 22.65
CA PHE A 629 -0.38 3.80 22.26
C PHE A 629 -1.29 4.18 23.43
N LEU A 630 -1.10 5.36 24.01
CA LEU A 630 -1.86 5.84 25.17
C LEU A 630 -3.16 6.52 24.76
N THR A 631 -4.26 5.78 24.84
CA THR A 631 -5.62 6.27 24.59
C THR A 631 -6.32 6.64 25.91
N ASP A 632 -7.29 7.57 25.84
CA ASP A 632 -7.98 8.11 27.02
C ASP A 632 -8.81 7.07 27.79
N ASP A 633 -9.20 5.98 27.13
CA ASP A 633 -9.95 4.87 27.71
C ASP A 633 -9.08 3.88 28.51
N LEU A 634 -7.75 4.03 28.52
CA LEU A 634 -6.88 3.18 29.32
C LEU A 634 -7.03 3.49 30.83
N PRO A 635 -7.39 2.49 31.67
CA PRO A 635 -7.68 2.71 33.08
C PRO A 635 -6.50 3.29 33.86
N ASP A 636 -5.27 2.91 33.49
CA ASP A 636 -4.04 3.33 34.16
C ASP A 636 -3.29 4.45 33.40
N ARG A 637 -3.90 5.12 32.41
CA ARG A 637 -3.22 6.18 31.60
C ARG A 637 -2.55 7.23 32.49
N ALA A 638 -3.27 7.76 33.47
CA ALA A 638 -2.77 8.80 34.36
C ALA A 638 -1.57 8.31 35.19
N LEU A 639 -1.61 7.06 35.65
CA LEU A 639 -0.50 6.43 36.36
C LEU A 639 0.72 6.23 35.45
N THR A 640 0.51 5.74 34.21
CA THR A 640 1.57 5.57 33.22
C THR A 640 2.24 6.91 32.90
N ILE A 641 1.49 7.98 32.67
CA ILE A 641 2.06 9.32 32.42
C ILE A 641 2.77 9.83 33.68
N HIS A 642 2.23 9.56 34.87
CA HIS A 642 2.87 9.94 36.12
C HIS A 642 4.23 9.27 36.32
N GLN A 643 4.42 8.04 35.84
CA GLN A 643 5.73 7.37 35.85
C GLN A 643 6.80 8.10 35.04
N PHE A 644 6.41 8.85 33.99
CA PHE A 644 7.31 9.70 33.21
C PHE A 644 7.40 11.13 33.74
N SER A 645 6.64 11.50 34.76
CA SER A 645 6.48 12.89 35.17
C SER A 645 7.81 13.55 35.51
N HIS A 646 8.72 12.88 36.22
CA HIS A 646 10.06 13.41 36.53
C HIS A 646 10.89 13.73 35.27
N PHE A 647 10.82 12.88 34.24
CA PHE A 647 11.49 13.12 32.97
C PHE A 647 10.83 14.29 32.23
N LEU A 648 9.49 14.28 32.11
CA LEU A 648 8.73 15.31 31.39
C LEU A 648 8.83 16.69 32.06
N TYR A 649 8.88 16.76 33.40
CA TYR A 649 9.14 18.01 34.13
C TYR A 649 10.53 18.58 33.87
N SER A 650 11.48 17.72 33.50
CA SER A 650 12.84 18.11 33.13
C SER A 650 12.99 18.29 31.61
N ASN A 651 11.88 18.25 30.84
CA ASN A 651 11.89 18.21 29.37
C ASN A 651 12.80 17.10 28.81
N LEU A 652 12.85 15.94 29.47
CA LEU A 652 13.57 14.76 29.01
C LEU A 652 12.59 13.66 28.64
N TYR A 653 12.99 12.79 27.71
CA TYR A 653 12.27 11.54 27.43
C TYR A 653 13.24 10.38 27.19
N PRO A 654 13.13 9.26 27.92
CA PRO A 654 13.95 8.08 27.67
C PRO A 654 13.36 7.25 26.52
N MET A 655 14.13 7.07 25.46
CA MET A 655 13.83 6.21 24.33
C MET A 655 14.66 4.92 24.39
N LEU A 656 14.03 3.79 24.09
CA LEU A 656 14.74 2.52 24.00
C LEU A 656 15.51 2.44 22.67
N SER A 657 16.36 1.43 22.49
CA SER A 657 16.96 1.16 21.18
C SER A 657 15.89 0.77 20.16
N TYR A 658 16.12 1.15 18.90
CA TYR A 658 15.20 0.90 17.78
C TYR A 658 13.75 1.27 18.10
N SER A 659 13.46 2.45 18.64
CA SER A 659 12.10 2.86 19.01
C SER A 659 11.70 4.20 18.43
N SER A 660 10.39 4.39 18.27
CA SER A 660 9.79 5.65 17.81
C SER A 660 8.81 6.15 18.85
N VAL A 661 8.72 7.47 19.00
CA VAL A 661 7.81 8.11 19.94
C VAL A 661 7.05 9.25 19.28
N ILE A 662 5.81 9.47 19.74
CA ILE A 662 5.02 10.67 19.45
C ILE A 662 4.57 11.26 20.77
N LEU A 663 4.84 12.55 20.94
CA LEU A 663 4.38 13.35 22.06
C LEU A 663 3.53 14.51 21.54
N ILE A 664 2.55 14.94 22.33
CA ILE A 664 1.72 16.10 22.03
C ILE A 664 1.84 17.14 23.14
N HIS A 665 1.60 18.38 22.79
CA HIS A 665 1.51 19.45 23.76
C HIS A 665 0.18 19.47 24.49
N VAL A 666 0.25 19.66 25.80
CA VAL A 666 -0.94 19.87 26.65
C VAL A 666 -0.71 21.09 27.51
N GLN A 667 -1.75 21.91 27.66
CA GLN A 667 -1.68 23.10 28.51
C GLN A 667 -1.41 22.66 29.96
N THR A 668 -0.39 23.22 30.58
CA THR A 668 -0.21 23.02 32.02
C THR A 668 -1.36 23.72 32.74
N ALA A 669 -2.10 22.97 33.56
CA ALA A 669 -3.02 23.60 34.50
C ALA A 669 -2.20 24.57 35.35
N LYS A 670 -2.47 25.88 35.22
CA LYS A 670 -1.94 26.87 36.14
C LYS A 670 -2.57 26.61 37.50
N PHE A 671 -1.88 25.86 38.37
CA PHE A 671 -2.19 25.92 39.79
C PHE A 671 -1.74 27.30 40.27
N LEU A 672 -2.69 28.23 40.37
CA LEU A 672 -2.45 29.51 41.01
C LEU A 672 -2.32 29.24 42.52
N VAL A 673 -1.09 29.22 43.03
CA VAL A 673 -0.86 29.20 44.48
C VAL A 673 -1.02 30.63 44.97
N ILE A 674 -2.23 30.98 45.41
CA ILE A 674 -2.46 32.25 46.12
C ILE A 674 -2.05 32.02 47.58
N ARG A 675 -1.00 32.73 48.01
CA ARG A 675 -0.61 32.80 49.41
C ARG A 675 -1.28 34.04 50.01
N GLU A 676 -2.46 33.88 50.59
CA GLU A 676 -3.08 34.93 51.40
C GLU A 676 -2.43 34.91 52.79
N VAL A 677 -1.78 36.02 53.16
CA VAL A 677 -1.22 36.23 54.49
C VAL A 677 -2.22 37.07 55.28
N PHE A 678 -2.90 36.45 56.25
CA PHE A 678 -3.72 37.15 57.24
C PHE A 678 -2.89 37.43 58.50
N PRO A 679 -3.27 38.43 59.34
CA PRO A 679 -2.44 38.91 60.45
C PRO A 679 -2.27 37.97 61.65
N ASP A 680 -2.75 36.73 61.59
CA ASP A 680 -2.57 35.71 62.62
C ASP A 680 -2.03 34.43 61.95
N ASP A 681 -0.90 33.91 62.44
CA ASP A 681 -0.02 32.85 61.89
C ASP A 681 -0.71 31.53 61.45
N GLN A 682 -1.55 31.54 60.40
CA GLN A 682 -1.98 30.34 59.67
C GLN A 682 -1.91 30.57 58.17
N ALA A 683 -0.91 29.99 57.51
CA ALA A 683 -0.80 30.00 56.06
C ALA A 683 -1.80 28.99 55.46
N THR A 684 -2.80 29.47 54.72
CA THR A 684 -3.73 28.59 53.99
C THR A 684 -3.32 28.53 52.52
N ILE A 685 -2.96 27.34 52.03
CA ILE A 685 -2.66 27.11 50.61
C ILE A 685 -3.95 26.69 49.91
N THR A 686 -4.42 27.51 48.97
CA THR A 686 -5.61 27.19 48.16
C THR A 686 -5.19 26.78 46.76
N PHE A 687 -5.53 25.56 46.35
CA PHE A 687 -5.35 25.10 44.97
C PHE A 687 -6.64 25.39 44.18
N ILE A 688 -6.52 26.09 43.06
CA ILE A 688 -7.64 26.36 42.15
C ILE A 688 -7.34 25.70 40.81
N GLY A 689 -8.14 24.70 40.43
CA GLY A 689 -8.14 24.05 39.12
C GLY A 689 -9.57 23.72 38.69
N ASN A 690 -9.84 23.74 37.37
CA ASN A 690 -11.16 23.62 36.72
C ASN A 690 -12.21 22.87 37.55
N GLY A 691 -13.08 23.63 38.24
CA GLY A 691 -14.31 23.13 38.86
C GLY A 691 -14.23 22.67 40.31
N ALA A 692 -13.06 22.57 40.95
CA ALA A 692 -12.96 22.15 42.36
C ALA A 692 -12.04 23.08 43.18
N LYS A 693 -12.58 23.65 44.26
CA LYS A 693 -11.81 24.35 45.30
C LYS A 693 -11.49 23.35 46.41
N THR A 694 -10.22 23.03 46.60
CA THR A 694 -9.77 22.21 47.74
C THR A 694 -8.97 23.11 48.69
N LYS A 695 -9.50 23.34 49.89
CA LYS A 695 -8.79 24.01 50.99
C LYS A 695 -8.07 22.95 51.82
N CYS A 696 -6.75 23.06 51.95
CA CYS A 696 -5.98 22.28 52.93
C CYS A 696 -5.39 23.23 53.97
N THR A 697 -5.64 22.96 55.24
CA THR A 697 -4.94 23.57 56.38
C THR A 697 -3.67 22.77 56.68
N GLU A 698 -2.66 23.45 57.22
CA GLU A 698 -1.27 22.98 57.41
C GLU A 698 -1.09 21.67 58.22
N HIS A 699 -2.16 21.10 58.79
CA HIS A 699 -2.09 19.86 59.57
C HIS A 699 -2.23 18.56 58.76
N ALA A 700 -2.45 18.61 57.43
CA ALA A 700 -2.64 17.41 56.60
C ALA A 700 -1.39 16.96 55.79
N LEU A 701 -0.26 17.65 55.91
CA LEU A 701 0.96 17.41 55.09
C LEU A 701 2.07 16.58 55.78
N LEU A 702 1.82 16.04 56.97
CA LEU A 702 2.84 15.30 57.76
C LEU A 702 2.61 13.79 57.87
N SER A 703 1.72 13.18 57.10
CA SER A 703 1.41 11.73 57.19
C SER A 703 1.79 10.88 55.96
N VAL A 704 2.52 11.42 54.97
CA VAL A 704 3.03 10.62 53.83
C VAL A 704 4.49 10.98 53.51
N THR A 705 5.36 10.93 54.51
CA THR A 705 6.81 10.73 54.32
C THR A 705 7.37 10.28 55.67
N LEU A 706 8.23 9.25 55.65
CA LEU A 706 8.84 8.56 56.80
C LEU A 706 8.07 7.33 57.30
N LYS A 707 8.15 6.25 56.52
CA LYS A 707 8.29 4.90 57.08
C LYS A 707 9.64 4.36 56.61
N GLU A 708 10.68 4.62 57.39
CA GLU A 708 11.73 3.64 57.69
C GLU A 708 12.55 4.11 58.89
N ASP A 709 12.72 3.15 59.81
CA ASP A 709 13.64 3.04 60.94
C ASP A 709 13.44 3.72 62.31
N GLU A 710 13.62 2.84 63.30
CA GLU A 710 14.04 3.03 64.70
C GLU A 710 13.00 3.37 65.80
N ARG A 711 12.51 2.32 66.50
CA ARG A 711 13.02 1.88 67.83
C ARG A 711 11.99 1.07 68.63
N SER A 712 12.43 -0.08 69.14
CA SER A 712 12.09 -0.47 70.52
C SER A 712 13.13 -1.45 71.08
N THR A 713 14.07 -0.94 71.86
CA THR A 713 14.73 -1.69 72.94
C THR A 713 13.78 -1.82 74.12
N PRO A 714 13.74 -2.98 74.79
CA PRO A 714 13.57 -3.03 76.23
C PRO A 714 14.83 -3.57 76.91
N GLN A 715 15.29 -2.88 77.95
CA GLN A 715 16.22 -3.43 78.94
C GLN A 715 15.53 -4.52 79.75
N SER A 716 16.17 -5.69 79.92
CA SER A 716 16.47 -6.24 81.25
C SER A 716 17.28 -7.54 81.18
N ALA A 717 18.40 -7.54 81.91
CA ALA A 717 18.99 -8.64 82.70
C ALA A 717 19.41 -9.96 82.02
N GLY A 718 20.68 -10.35 82.26
CA GLY A 718 21.00 -11.74 82.58
C GLY A 718 22.07 -12.44 81.72
N GLN A 719 23.32 -12.25 82.12
CA GLN A 719 24.36 -13.29 82.26
C GLN A 719 24.89 -14.11 81.05
N HIS A 720 26.23 -14.06 80.98
CA HIS A 720 27.18 -15.15 80.79
C HIS A 720 27.74 -15.52 79.38
N LYS A 721 29.00 -15.07 79.23
CA LYS A 721 30.23 -15.85 78.95
C LYS A 721 30.61 -16.24 77.52
N GLU A 722 31.79 -15.73 77.18
CA GLU A 722 32.96 -16.42 76.56
C GLU A 722 32.77 -17.05 75.16
N GLY A 723 33.60 -16.78 74.16
CA GLY A 723 34.84 -16.02 74.11
C GLY A 723 35.49 -16.10 72.72
N ARG A 724 36.55 -15.29 72.54
CA ARG A 724 37.81 -15.54 71.79
C ARG A 724 37.73 -16.38 70.49
N ARG A 725 38.35 -16.00 69.37
CA ARG A 725 39.50 -15.13 69.10
C ARG A 725 39.71 -15.11 67.57
N SER A 726 40.20 -13.97 67.06
CA SER A 726 41.35 -13.77 66.14
C SER A 726 41.68 -14.88 65.10
N SER A 727 42.12 -14.64 63.86
CA SER A 727 42.59 -13.49 63.08
C SER A 727 43.37 -14.07 61.88
N LYS A 728 43.75 -13.19 60.93
CA LYS A 728 44.88 -13.28 59.96
C LYS A 728 44.58 -14.00 58.64
N THR A 729 44.44 -13.29 57.51
CA THR A 729 45.39 -12.50 56.66
C THR A 729 46.19 -13.32 55.65
N MET A 730 46.38 -12.69 54.48
CA MET A 730 47.35 -12.94 53.38
C MET A 730 46.91 -13.96 52.32
N ARG A 731 47.08 -13.79 51.00
CA ARG A 731 47.94 -12.97 50.09
C ARG A 731 47.24 -12.97 48.69
N ARG A 732 47.29 -11.88 47.89
CA ARG A 732 48.12 -11.68 46.66
C ARG A 732 48.34 -12.94 45.81
N SER A 733 48.24 -13.00 44.48
CA SER A 733 47.86 -12.13 43.34
C SER A 733 47.92 -13.05 42.06
N PRO A 734 48.04 -12.60 40.79
CA PRO A 734 47.06 -12.85 39.72
C PRO A 734 47.56 -13.74 38.55
N ASP A 735 46.79 -13.74 37.45
CA ASP A 735 47.08 -14.15 36.06
C ASP A 735 46.66 -15.57 35.63
N MET A 736 45.49 -15.66 34.98
CA MET A 736 45.37 -15.96 33.53
C MET A 736 43.97 -15.63 33.01
#